data_AF-A0A1L7XV80-F1
#
_entry.id   AF-A0A1L7XV80-F1
#
_cell.length_a   1.000
_cell.length_b   1.000
_cell.length_c   1.000
_cell.angle_alpha   90.00
_cell.angle_beta   90.00
_cell.angle_gamma   90.00
#
_symmetry.space_group_name_H-M   'P 1'
#
loop_
_entity.id
_entity.type
_entity.pdbx_description
1 polymer ?
#
loop_
_entity_poly.entity_id
_entity_poly.type
_entity_poly.pdbx_seq_one_letter_code
_entity_poly.pdbx_strand_id
1 'polypeptide(L)'
;MEPSLPTRDAPNVSEDVSATTLREEGNASYKARKLNQGAHLPHVQEPLLKILPACEKYAKAVRLSPSDDAPLRNLSAALYELGDYNLCTRVATKAIKLLATKVGDDALSNTQKLNQRLEKAATHTPKVSEDDKRRRRSELLRTLPRYRPSMLESTEYFTVGHDVVTSLFNHVGMFDQYSSEAETVSFFLGGVGDARNVFQTLSLIAELEKSGKTSPRHYHFTLNDIHKTALARDLVICILLDDLSVLGEDSAEALMILNNLEHNLLRFHPHHDAQVWPKYAFDQLNRTIDRALHLLRADNQPLPWLYVHEEDVPSYVGALSYWKEKAPNATTNAQVITRVCDAMKQKSPSHPDRRSSLMEERLYDEAAVLLPSEDVMRQESSQEWHRNILDQQQGHFDVGFNPFECYTHFPFDEVTTKPKSPGRLFDHLAPFFLDASKAIKHLGGRLQFECALGDYTVIAEKLQFGLYQTEDGQKVRPPHFPGVYDRIHLSNVPDYVGGHLSTFLFAMPILRRSFAAHLKANCLRNSDSFSDVEEYFSEYQLIPDEDTLKALTQVAVLQRGNPAYPCPLSDYTIYVWCQPNIKHGFSCLLPRKAFTKWFYGLFFRLALPYEQDLLQNSKIIFSPLNFTILLRLITHLHILGYPSHWMSDVLNNIIESKVTTTARPPRTKPMRPADVRREYRSCHLCTAPFAQEMATLARLFEPLLPFSLTVANIPQESDIYEYHFSIPSYQSFIPRPSNLMRHHNCASPTNQAYAASGRKARIPFMPSLHGSLRARNGYFGSFIRASAAIFLDCGQHSTRKRYI
;
A
#
# COMPACT_ATOMS: atom_id res chain seq x y z
N MET A 1 2.78 -30.80 26.81
CA MET A 1 3.95 -30.51 27.67
C MET A 1 3.68 -29.19 28.36
N GLU A 2 3.59 -29.20 29.68
CA GLU A 2 3.47 -27.98 30.50
C GLU A 2 4.72 -27.10 30.33
N PRO A 3 4.61 -25.75 30.29
CA PRO A 3 5.78 -24.90 30.28
C PRO A 3 6.32 -24.76 31.72
N SER A 4 7.48 -25.35 31.96
CA SER A 4 8.27 -25.22 33.18
C SER A 4 8.89 -23.81 33.31
N LEU A 5 8.82 -23.24 34.52
CA LEU A 5 9.43 -21.97 34.92
C LEU A 5 10.97 -22.10 35.02
N PRO A 6 11.74 -21.02 34.77
CA PRO A 6 13.21 -21.09 34.76
C PRO A 6 13.79 -21.16 36.18
N THR A 7 14.67 -22.14 36.39
CA THR A 7 15.53 -22.28 37.57
C THR A 7 16.88 -21.61 37.33
N ARG A 8 17.28 -20.70 38.22
CA ARG A 8 18.68 -20.28 38.39
C ARG A 8 19.00 -20.23 39.87
N ASP A 9 20.07 -20.95 40.22
CA ASP A 9 20.60 -21.10 41.58
C ASP A 9 21.02 -19.78 42.21
N ALA A 10 20.69 -19.62 43.49
CA ALA A 10 20.98 -18.47 44.33
C ALA A 10 22.10 -18.82 45.33
N PRO A 11 22.92 -17.85 45.79
CA PRO A 11 23.58 -17.95 47.07
C PRO A 11 22.66 -17.47 48.20
N ASN A 12 22.67 -18.22 49.30
CA ASN A 12 21.94 -18.05 50.55
C ASN A 12 21.97 -16.63 51.15
N VAL A 13 20.79 -16.02 51.32
CA VAL A 13 20.31 -15.35 52.56
C VAL A 13 18.79 -15.53 52.59
N SER A 14 18.27 -16.37 53.49
CA SER A 14 16.84 -16.65 53.64
C SER A 14 16.19 -15.70 54.64
N GLU A 15 15.51 -14.67 54.16
CA GLU A 15 14.35 -14.11 54.87
C GLU A 15 13.12 -14.92 54.44
N ASP A 16 12.50 -15.62 55.38
CA ASP A 16 11.28 -16.41 55.15
C ASP A 16 10.08 -15.45 54.99
N VAL A 17 9.93 -14.86 53.80
CA VAL A 17 8.89 -13.87 53.55
C VAL A 17 7.51 -14.56 53.54
N SER A 18 6.65 -14.19 54.49
CA SER A 18 5.32 -14.80 54.63
C SER A 18 4.39 -14.50 53.42
N ALA A 19 3.41 -15.38 53.17
CA ALA A 19 2.39 -15.16 52.14
C ALA A 19 1.62 -13.85 52.33
N THR A 20 1.37 -13.46 53.58
CA THR A 20 0.72 -12.19 53.95
C THR A 20 1.57 -11.00 53.54
N THR A 21 2.88 -11.03 53.84
CA THR A 21 3.84 -9.97 53.48
C THR A 21 3.88 -9.79 51.96
N LEU A 22 4.03 -10.87 51.19
CA LEU A 22 4.03 -10.82 49.73
C LEU A 22 2.72 -10.27 49.16
N ARG A 23 1.57 -10.65 49.74
CA ARG A 23 0.25 -10.10 49.35
C ARG A 23 0.18 -8.60 49.61
N GLU A 24 0.72 -8.11 50.72
CA GLU A 24 0.70 -6.69 51.07
C GLU A 24 1.64 -5.85 50.21
N GLU A 25 2.85 -6.36 49.92
CA GLU A 25 3.75 -5.75 48.94
C GLU A 25 3.14 -5.73 47.53
N GLY A 26 2.41 -6.80 47.17
CA GLY A 26 1.63 -6.86 45.94
C GLY A 26 0.54 -5.78 45.92
N ASN A 27 -0.18 -5.61 47.03
CA ASN A 27 -1.20 -4.56 47.18
C ASN A 27 -0.59 -3.16 47.04
N ALA A 28 0.56 -2.91 47.65
CA ALA A 28 1.28 -1.64 47.54
C ALA A 28 1.66 -1.37 46.08
N SER A 29 2.22 -2.37 45.40
CA SER A 29 2.59 -2.29 43.97
C SER A 29 1.36 -2.03 43.08
N TYR A 30 0.25 -2.73 43.35
CA TYR A 30 -1.01 -2.59 42.62
C TYR A 30 -1.68 -1.22 42.85
N LYS A 31 -1.64 -0.68 44.09
CA LYS A 31 -2.23 0.62 44.43
C LYS A 31 -1.41 1.80 43.96
N ALA A 32 -0.07 1.68 43.92
CA ALA A 32 0.82 2.72 43.39
C ALA A 32 0.48 3.13 41.95
N ARG A 33 -0.20 2.25 41.20
CA ARG A 33 -0.80 2.55 39.89
C ARG A 33 -1.87 3.66 39.94
N LYS A 34 -2.73 3.67 40.97
CA LYS A 34 -3.89 4.57 41.06
C LYS A 34 -3.51 6.00 41.47
N LEU A 35 -2.49 6.16 42.31
CA LEU A 35 -2.10 7.46 42.88
C LEU A 35 -1.46 8.42 41.86
N ASN A 36 -0.79 7.90 40.83
CA ASN A 36 -0.14 8.73 39.81
C ASN A 36 -1.02 9.02 38.57
N GLN A 37 -2.33 8.75 38.64
CA GLN A 37 -3.27 9.20 37.59
C GLN A 37 -3.53 10.72 37.64
N GLY A 38 -3.12 11.42 38.72
CA GLY A 38 -3.31 12.85 38.94
C GLY A 38 -2.07 13.75 38.84
N ALA A 39 -0.86 13.23 38.62
CA ALA A 39 0.36 14.02 38.60
C ALA A 39 0.91 14.24 37.17
N HIS A 40 1.05 15.50 36.78
CA HIS A 40 1.76 15.95 35.58
C HIS A 40 3.26 15.85 35.80
N LEU A 41 3.92 14.81 35.30
CA LEU A 41 5.38 14.75 35.17
C LEU A 41 5.77 14.19 33.78
N PRO A 42 6.68 14.81 33.01
CA PRO A 42 6.86 14.50 31.59
C PRO A 42 7.74 13.28 31.26
N HIS A 43 8.28 12.52 32.21
CA HIS A 43 9.34 11.54 31.89
C HIS A 43 9.36 10.23 32.70
N VAL A 44 8.22 9.72 33.18
CA VAL A 44 8.26 8.48 33.99
C VAL A 44 7.31 7.41 33.44
N GLN A 45 7.90 6.36 32.84
CA GLN A 45 7.29 5.08 32.41
C GLN A 45 6.61 4.27 33.56
N GLU A 46 6.65 4.76 34.81
CA GLU A 46 6.41 3.95 36.02
C GLU A 46 4.98 3.40 36.30
N PRO A 47 3.84 4.00 35.90
CA PRO A 47 2.56 3.61 36.50
C PRO A 47 2.07 2.19 36.14
N LEU A 48 2.46 1.67 34.96
CA LEU A 48 2.05 0.34 34.48
C LEU A 48 3.07 -0.76 34.76
N LEU A 49 4.34 -0.40 34.93
CA LEU A 49 5.40 -1.34 35.31
C LEU A 49 5.14 -2.03 36.66
N LYS A 50 4.31 -1.46 37.55
CA LYS A 50 4.06 -2.02 38.89
C LYS A 50 2.98 -3.12 38.93
N ILE A 51 2.26 -3.38 37.83
CA ILE A 51 1.29 -4.49 37.75
C ILE A 51 2.02 -5.84 37.64
N LEU A 52 3.08 -5.92 36.83
CA LEU A 52 3.86 -7.15 36.68
C LEU A 52 4.47 -7.62 38.02
N PRO A 53 5.18 -6.78 38.79
CA PRO A 53 5.64 -7.10 40.14
C PRO A 53 4.49 -7.47 41.10
N ALA A 54 3.32 -6.81 40.98
CA ALA A 54 2.16 -7.18 41.79
C ALA A 54 1.68 -8.60 41.48
N CYS A 55 1.54 -8.94 40.19
CA CYS A 55 1.21 -10.30 39.74
C CYS A 55 2.21 -11.34 40.25
N GLU A 56 3.51 -11.07 40.13
CA GLU A 56 4.56 -11.98 40.59
C GLU A 56 4.48 -12.22 42.11
N LYS A 57 4.29 -11.15 42.89
CA LYS A 57 4.13 -11.23 44.35
C LYS A 57 2.88 -11.99 44.75
N TYR A 58 1.74 -11.71 44.11
CA TYR A 58 0.51 -12.48 44.36
C TYR A 58 0.67 -13.95 43.98
N ALA A 59 1.31 -14.26 42.85
CA ALA A 59 1.56 -15.64 42.44
C ALA A 59 2.48 -16.39 43.42
N LYS A 60 3.52 -15.72 43.97
CA LYS A 60 4.34 -16.28 45.06
C LYS A 60 3.52 -16.50 46.33
N ALA A 61 2.69 -15.54 46.74
CA ALA A 61 1.80 -15.70 47.90
C ALA A 61 0.81 -16.86 47.75
N VAL A 62 0.23 -17.06 46.55
CA VAL A 62 -0.64 -18.20 46.23
C VAL A 62 0.09 -19.53 46.37
N ARG A 63 1.37 -19.61 46.01
CA ARG A 63 2.17 -20.83 46.16
C ARG A 63 2.45 -21.17 47.63
N LEU A 64 2.72 -20.16 48.45
CA LEU A 64 2.97 -20.34 49.89
C LEU A 64 1.69 -20.63 50.69
N SER A 65 0.52 -20.19 50.21
CA SER A 65 -0.77 -20.39 50.89
C SER A 65 -1.89 -20.70 49.88
N PRO A 66 -1.92 -21.91 49.30
CA PRO A 66 -2.83 -22.25 48.20
C PRO A 66 -4.31 -22.34 48.60
N SER A 67 -4.59 -22.43 49.90
CA SER A 67 -5.93 -22.47 50.48
C SER A 67 -6.46 -21.09 50.91
N ASP A 68 -5.65 -20.02 50.79
CA ASP A 68 -6.09 -18.65 51.05
C ASP A 68 -6.68 -18.02 49.78
N ASP A 69 -7.92 -17.54 49.88
CA ASP A 69 -8.61 -16.87 48.77
C ASP A 69 -8.05 -15.47 48.49
N ALA A 70 -7.46 -14.78 49.47
CA ALA A 70 -7.11 -13.36 49.34
C ALA A 70 -6.02 -13.11 48.27
N PRO A 71 -4.90 -13.86 48.24
CA PRO A 71 -3.92 -13.78 47.16
C PRO A 71 -4.52 -14.12 45.78
N LEU A 72 -5.44 -15.09 45.69
CA LEU A 72 -6.10 -15.46 44.44
C LEU A 72 -7.04 -14.35 43.92
N ARG A 73 -7.79 -13.70 44.81
CA ARG A 73 -8.65 -12.55 44.48
C ARG A 73 -7.83 -11.39 43.91
N ASN A 74 -6.69 -11.12 44.52
CA ASN A 74 -5.76 -10.07 44.09
C ASN A 74 -5.07 -10.42 42.78
N LEU A 75 -4.59 -11.67 42.64
CA LEU A 75 -3.96 -12.17 41.42
C LEU A 75 -4.91 -12.10 40.24
N SER A 76 -6.16 -12.56 40.38
CA SER A 76 -7.14 -12.47 39.29
C SER A 76 -7.45 -11.02 38.89
N ALA A 77 -7.46 -10.07 39.84
CA ALA A 77 -7.60 -8.65 39.51
C ALA A 77 -6.41 -8.15 38.66
N ALA A 78 -5.19 -8.47 39.06
CA ALA A 78 -3.99 -8.04 38.35
C ALA A 78 -3.86 -8.71 36.96
N LEU A 79 -4.24 -9.99 36.83
CA LEU A 79 -4.28 -10.69 35.55
C LEU A 79 -5.29 -10.10 34.57
N TYR A 80 -6.47 -9.69 35.05
CA TYR A 80 -7.45 -8.97 34.21
C TYR A 80 -6.85 -7.68 33.63
N GLU A 81 -6.12 -6.92 34.44
CA GLU A 81 -5.50 -5.66 34.02
C GLU A 81 -4.35 -5.87 33.02
N LEU A 82 -3.64 -7.01 33.10
CA LEU A 82 -2.66 -7.44 32.10
C LEU A 82 -3.31 -7.93 30.80
N GLY A 83 -4.63 -8.15 30.77
CA GLY A 83 -5.34 -8.71 29.63
C GLY A 83 -5.27 -10.25 29.53
N ASP A 84 -4.76 -10.95 30.54
CA ASP A 84 -4.80 -12.43 30.59
C ASP A 84 -6.14 -12.90 31.18
N TYR A 85 -7.20 -12.76 30.38
CA TYR A 85 -8.57 -13.07 30.77
C TYR A 85 -8.80 -14.57 31.04
N ASN A 86 -8.05 -15.44 30.37
CA ASN A 86 -8.14 -16.89 30.56
C ASN A 86 -7.57 -17.30 31.91
N LEU A 87 -6.37 -16.83 32.27
CA LEU A 87 -5.80 -17.13 33.58
C LEU A 87 -6.56 -16.41 34.70
N CYS A 88 -7.00 -15.17 34.45
CA CYS A 88 -7.89 -14.43 35.35
C CYS A 88 -9.13 -15.26 35.72
N THR A 89 -9.83 -15.81 34.72
CA THR A 89 -11.01 -16.65 34.89
C THR A 89 -10.70 -17.87 35.76
N ARG A 90 -9.64 -18.62 35.43
CA ARG A 90 -9.24 -19.81 36.22
C ARG A 90 -8.95 -19.47 37.68
N VAL A 91 -8.17 -18.42 37.92
CA VAL A 91 -7.77 -17.99 39.27
C VAL A 91 -8.98 -17.47 40.06
N ALA A 92 -9.86 -16.70 39.44
CA ALA A 92 -11.09 -16.20 40.07
C ALA A 92 -12.04 -17.34 40.44
N THR A 93 -12.25 -18.33 39.56
CA THR A 93 -13.06 -19.52 39.87
C THR A 93 -12.47 -20.31 41.04
N LYS A 94 -11.15 -20.45 41.13
CA LYS A 94 -10.50 -21.08 42.30
C LYS A 94 -10.78 -20.31 43.59
N ALA A 95 -10.69 -18.98 43.57
CA ALA A 95 -11.00 -18.15 44.72
C ALA A 95 -12.47 -18.30 45.17
N ILE A 96 -13.42 -18.36 44.24
CA ILE A 96 -14.85 -18.58 44.54
C ILE A 96 -15.05 -19.92 45.26
N LYS A 97 -14.40 -20.99 44.79
CA LYS A 97 -14.50 -22.32 45.43
C LYS A 97 -14.03 -22.31 46.89
N LEU A 98 -12.98 -21.54 47.20
CA LEU A 98 -12.49 -21.38 48.58
C LEU A 98 -13.38 -20.47 49.43
N LEU A 99 -14.01 -19.45 48.83
CA LEU A 99 -14.97 -18.60 49.54
C LEU A 99 -16.27 -19.35 49.86
N ALA A 100 -16.66 -20.31 49.03
CA ALA A 100 -17.85 -21.13 49.27
C ALA A 100 -17.77 -21.97 50.56
N THR A 101 -16.57 -22.20 51.09
CA THR A 101 -16.38 -22.89 52.39
C THR A 101 -16.40 -21.92 53.58
N LYS A 102 -16.57 -20.61 53.35
CA LYS A 102 -16.60 -19.57 54.39
C LYS A 102 -18.03 -19.04 54.56
N VAL A 103 -18.40 -18.70 55.78
CA VAL A 103 -19.72 -18.14 56.13
C VAL A 103 -19.56 -16.68 56.55
N GLY A 104 -20.37 -15.77 56.00
CA GLY A 104 -20.41 -14.35 56.37
C GLY A 104 -20.56 -13.39 55.18
N ASP A 105 -21.00 -12.17 55.47
CA ASP A 105 -21.29 -11.13 54.46
C ASP A 105 -20.06 -10.76 53.61
N ASP A 106 -18.87 -10.81 54.19
CA ASP A 106 -17.61 -10.57 53.47
C ASP A 106 -17.34 -11.63 52.39
N ALA A 107 -17.67 -12.90 52.66
CA ALA A 107 -17.51 -13.97 51.67
C ALA A 107 -18.49 -13.79 50.50
N LEU A 108 -19.72 -13.37 50.80
CA LEU A 108 -20.74 -13.05 49.79
C LEU A 108 -20.31 -11.87 48.91
N SER A 109 -19.90 -10.75 49.53
CA SER A 109 -19.45 -9.55 48.82
C SER A 109 -18.24 -9.83 47.91
N ASN A 110 -17.28 -10.61 48.39
CA ASN A 110 -16.11 -10.98 47.60
C ASN A 110 -16.46 -11.93 46.44
N THR A 111 -17.40 -12.85 46.66
CA THR A 111 -17.92 -13.72 45.60
C THR A 111 -18.61 -12.91 44.51
N GLN A 112 -19.45 -11.94 44.87
CA GLN A 112 -20.09 -11.02 43.91
C GLN A 112 -19.05 -10.25 43.07
N LYS A 113 -17.99 -9.70 43.70
CA LYS A 113 -16.91 -9.01 42.98
C LYS A 113 -16.16 -9.91 42.00
N LEU A 114 -15.97 -11.18 42.36
CA LEU A 114 -15.34 -12.17 41.47
C LEU A 114 -16.25 -12.53 40.31
N ASN A 115 -17.56 -12.74 40.54
CA ASN A 115 -18.53 -13.00 39.47
C ASN A 115 -18.58 -11.84 38.47
N GLN A 116 -18.64 -10.59 38.94
CA GLN A 116 -18.55 -9.42 38.06
C GLN A 116 -17.26 -9.38 37.23
N ARG A 117 -16.14 -9.85 37.80
CA ARG A 117 -14.87 -9.95 37.06
C ARG A 117 -14.91 -11.06 36.00
N LEU A 118 -15.53 -12.19 36.32
CA LEU A 118 -15.73 -13.30 35.37
C LEU A 118 -16.61 -12.86 34.20
N GLU A 119 -17.70 -12.14 34.47
CA GLU A 119 -18.57 -11.56 33.43
C GLU A 119 -17.78 -10.60 32.53
N LYS A 120 -17.01 -9.68 33.10
CA LYS A 120 -16.14 -8.78 32.32
C LYS A 120 -15.12 -9.55 31.48
N ALA A 121 -14.39 -10.49 32.07
CA ALA A 121 -13.41 -11.30 31.35
C ALA A 121 -14.03 -12.08 30.19
N ALA A 122 -15.28 -12.54 30.34
CA ALA A 122 -16.03 -13.19 29.26
C ALA A 122 -16.33 -12.21 28.11
N THR A 123 -16.72 -10.96 28.39
CA THR A 123 -16.93 -9.94 27.35
C THR A 123 -15.65 -9.62 26.57
N HIS A 124 -14.47 -9.83 27.16
CA HIS A 124 -13.17 -9.57 26.53
C HIS A 124 -12.52 -10.83 25.92
N THR A 125 -13.25 -11.94 25.88
CA THR A 125 -12.79 -13.21 25.29
C THR A 125 -13.90 -13.80 24.41
N PRO A 126 -14.30 -13.12 23.32
CA PRO A 126 -15.40 -13.57 22.49
C PRO A 126 -15.05 -14.92 21.84
N LYS A 127 -16.03 -15.83 21.85
CA LYS A 127 -15.90 -17.20 21.32
C LYS A 127 -16.42 -17.24 19.89
N VAL A 128 -15.62 -16.73 18.95
CA VAL A 128 -15.89 -16.80 17.51
C VAL A 128 -14.90 -17.76 16.87
N SER A 129 -15.38 -18.69 16.04
CA SER A 129 -14.52 -19.65 15.34
C SER A 129 -13.63 -18.94 14.31
N GLU A 130 -12.46 -19.50 13.98
CA GLU A 130 -11.60 -18.91 12.95
C GLU A 130 -12.25 -18.96 11.56
N ASP A 131 -13.12 -19.93 11.29
CA ASP A 131 -13.86 -20.01 10.03
C ASP A 131 -14.93 -18.92 9.93
N ASP A 132 -15.64 -18.61 11.01
CA ASP A 132 -16.60 -17.49 11.03
C ASP A 132 -15.89 -16.15 10.89
N LYS A 133 -14.73 -15.98 11.54
CA LYS A 133 -13.88 -14.79 11.33
C LYS A 133 -13.43 -14.69 9.87
N ARG A 134 -13.02 -15.80 9.26
CA ARG A 134 -12.62 -15.83 7.86
C ARG A 134 -13.76 -15.44 6.93
N ARG A 135 -14.93 -16.07 7.10
CA ARG A 135 -16.15 -15.75 6.32
C ARG A 135 -16.50 -14.27 6.45
N ARG A 136 -16.49 -13.73 7.67
CA ARG A 136 -16.77 -12.31 7.90
C ARG A 136 -15.73 -11.40 7.24
N ARG A 137 -14.43 -11.74 7.29
CA ARG A 137 -13.41 -10.96 6.57
C ARG A 137 -13.65 -10.95 5.06
N SER A 138 -13.93 -12.10 4.45
CA SER A 138 -14.24 -12.19 3.03
C SER A 138 -15.47 -11.37 2.64
N GLU A 139 -16.51 -11.39 3.46
CA GLU A 139 -17.69 -10.56 3.26
C GLU A 139 -17.36 -9.06 3.31
N LEU A 140 -16.68 -8.61 4.37
CA LEU A 140 -16.29 -7.20 4.54
C LEU A 140 -15.35 -6.72 3.43
N LEU A 141 -14.51 -7.59 2.89
CA LEU A 141 -13.67 -7.30 1.72
C LEU A 141 -14.49 -6.98 0.47
N ARG A 142 -15.61 -7.67 0.29
CA ARG A 142 -16.48 -7.53 -0.88
C ARG A 142 -17.43 -6.33 -0.75
N THR A 143 -17.93 -6.06 0.45
CA THR A 143 -19.05 -5.13 0.65
C THR A 143 -18.66 -3.78 1.21
N LEU A 144 -17.56 -3.67 1.98
CA LEU A 144 -17.20 -2.41 2.63
C LEU A 144 -16.00 -1.73 1.95
N PRO A 145 -16.12 -0.46 1.53
CA PRO A 145 -14.99 0.29 1.02
C PRO A 145 -13.97 0.54 2.15
N ARG A 146 -12.68 0.55 1.80
CA ARG A 146 -11.58 0.93 2.71
C ARG A 146 -11.29 2.41 2.68
N TYR A 147 -11.55 3.01 1.53
CA TYR A 147 -11.24 4.39 1.23
C TYR A 147 -12.51 5.22 1.16
N ARG A 148 -12.35 6.50 1.41
CA ARG A 148 -13.32 7.53 1.10
C ARG A 148 -13.45 7.63 -0.42
N PRO A 149 -14.64 7.96 -0.93
CA PRO A 149 -14.79 8.27 -2.35
C PRO A 149 -13.75 9.30 -2.79
N SER A 150 -13.06 9.00 -3.88
CA SER A 150 -12.12 9.93 -4.50
C SER A 150 -12.88 10.81 -5.50
N MET A 151 -12.52 12.10 -5.54
CA MET A 151 -12.96 13.00 -6.62
C MET A 151 -12.12 12.81 -7.89
N LEU A 152 -11.03 12.03 -7.82
CA LEU A 152 -10.26 11.66 -9.01
C LEU A 152 -11.05 10.64 -9.81
N GLU A 153 -11.34 10.97 -11.07
CA GLU A 153 -12.11 10.13 -11.98
C GLU A 153 -11.29 8.97 -12.57
N SER A 154 -9.96 8.99 -12.39
CA SER A 154 -9.05 7.96 -12.88
C SER A 154 -8.04 7.52 -11.82
N THR A 155 -7.65 6.25 -11.89
CA THR A 155 -6.47 5.73 -11.18
C THR A 155 -5.22 6.33 -11.81
N GLU A 156 -4.38 6.99 -11.00
CA GLU A 156 -3.09 7.48 -11.47
C GLU A 156 -2.24 6.29 -11.95
N TYR A 157 -1.68 6.40 -13.15
CA TYR A 157 -0.90 5.35 -13.78
C TYR A 157 0.32 5.94 -14.46
N PHE A 158 1.49 5.39 -14.11
CA PHE A 158 2.75 5.75 -14.74
C PHE A 158 3.25 4.61 -15.62
N THR A 159 3.71 4.98 -16.79
CA THR A 159 4.04 4.07 -17.89
C THR A 159 5.44 3.52 -17.79
N VAL A 160 6.31 4.40 -17.33
CA VAL A 160 7.69 4.16 -17.02
C VAL A 160 7.79 4.59 -15.57
N GLY A 161 8.18 3.67 -14.70
CA GLY A 161 8.39 3.96 -13.29
C GLY A 161 9.35 5.15 -13.10
N HIS A 162 9.12 5.91 -12.05
CA HIS A 162 10.01 7.01 -11.64
C HIS A 162 11.15 6.56 -10.74
N ASP A 163 11.16 5.27 -10.36
CA ASP A 163 12.20 4.67 -9.54
C ASP A 163 13.50 4.52 -10.33
N VAL A 164 14.65 4.80 -9.70
CA VAL A 164 15.92 4.26 -10.19
C VAL A 164 15.84 2.74 -10.13
N VAL A 165 16.28 2.05 -11.18
CA VAL A 165 16.35 0.59 -11.20
C VAL A 165 17.21 0.12 -10.03
N THR A 166 16.68 -0.77 -9.21
CA THR A 166 17.41 -1.27 -8.04
C THR A 166 17.01 -2.70 -7.76
N SER A 167 18.00 -3.54 -7.50
CA SER A 167 17.77 -4.89 -7.04
C SER A 167 17.11 -4.90 -5.65
N LEU A 168 16.30 -5.91 -5.37
CA LEU A 168 15.86 -6.23 -4.00
C LEU A 168 16.93 -7.03 -3.23
N PHE A 169 18.07 -7.28 -3.88
CA PHE A 169 19.30 -7.80 -3.29
C PHE A 169 20.42 -6.75 -3.31
N ASN A 170 21.01 -6.48 -2.15
CA ASN A 170 21.95 -5.36 -2.06
C ASN A 170 23.44 -5.76 -2.08
N HIS A 171 23.85 -7.03 -1.99
CA HIS A 171 25.25 -7.47 -2.15
C HIS A 171 25.47 -8.98 -1.87
N VAL A 172 26.69 -9.43 -2.19
CA VAL A 172 27.29 -10.74 -1.85
C VAL A 172 27.08 -11.09 -0.37
N GLY A 173 26.69 -12.34 -0.08
CA GLY A 173 26.51 -12.84 1.29
C GLY A 173 25.16 -12.50 1.95
N MET A 174 24.30 -11.68 1.33
CA MET A 174 22.97 -11.41 1.89
C MET A 174 22.09 -12.68 1.91
N PHE A 175 22.34 -13.64 1.02
CA PHE A 175 21.66 -14.93 1.05
C PHE A 175 21.99 -15.79 2.27
N ASP A 176 23.17 -15.59 2.87
CA ASP A 176 23.59 -16.28 4.10
C ASP A 176 22.78 -15.82 5.31
N GLN A 177 22.08 -14.68 5.20
CA GLN A 177 21.16 -14.19 6.23
C GLN A 177 19.82 -14.94 6.21
N TYR A 178 19.43 -15.49 5.05
CA TYR A 178 18.31 -16.43 5.00
C TYR A 178 18.80 -17.79 5.48
N SER A 179 17.91 -18.57 6.10
CA SER A 179 18.26 -19.95 6.49
C SER A 179 18.91 -20.68 5.30
N SER A 180 20.01 -21.38 5.55
CA SER A 180 20.62 -22.30 4.57
C SER A 180 19.65 -23.39 4.12
N GLU A 181 18.59 -23.64 4.91
CA GLU A 181 17.50 -24.56 4.60
C GLU A 181 16.32 -23.89 3.87
N ALA A 182 16.32 -22.56 3.69
CA ALA A 182 15.25 -21.88 2.97
C ALA A 182 15.37 -22.16 1.47
N GLU A 183 14.63 -23.19 1.04
CA GLU A 183 14.54 -23.68 -0.34
C GLU A 183 13.97 -22.62 -1.30
N THR A 184 13.07 -21.77 -0.82
CA THR A 184 12.43 -20.69 -1.59
C THR A 184 12.66 -19.33 -0.96
N VAL A 185 13.06 -18.35 -1.77
CA VAL A 185 13.11 -16.93 -1.41
C VAL A 185 12.00 -16.18 -2.12
N SER A 186 11.26 -15.35 -1.38
CA SER A 186 9.98 -14.79 -1.84
C SER A 186 9.95 -13.26 -1.80
N PHE A 187 9.41 -12.64 -2.86
CA PHE A 187 9.31 -11.19 -3.06
C PHE A 187 7.86 -10.79 -3.30
N PHE A 188 7.42 -9.75 -2.62
CA PHE A 188 6.15 -9.08 -2.92
C PHE A 188 6.46 -7.67 -3.42
N LEU A 189 6.02 -7.34 -4.63
CA LEU A 189 6.18 -6.01 -5.20
C LEU A 189 4.78 -5.40 -5.38
N GLY A 190 4.40 -4.49 -4.47
CA GLY A 190 3.16 -3.74 -4.55
C GLY A 190 3.38 -2.43 -5.31
N GLY A 191 2.62 -2.21 -6.38
CA GLY A 191 2.91 -1.16 -7.35
C GLY A 191 4.14 -1.51 -8.18
N VAL A 192 4.16 -2.73 -8.74
CA VAL A 192 5.29 -3.25 -9.52
C VAL A 192 5.66 -2.34 -10.70
N GLY A 193 4.70 -1.53 -11.20
CA GLY A 193 4.98 -0.55 -12.24
C GLY A 193 5.40 -1.28 -13.50
N ASP A 194 6.61 -1.03 -14.00
CA ASP A 194 7.21 -1.67 -15.19
C ASP A 194 8.16 -2.84 -14.91
N ALA A 195 8.10 -3.37 -13.69
CA ALA A 195 8.87 -4.53 -13.26
C ALA A 195 10.40 -4.37 -13.40
N ARG A 196 10.94 -3.17 -13.61
CA ARG A 196 12.40 -2.96 -13.74
C ARG A 196 13.18 -3.53 -12.56
N ASN A 197 12.65 -3.34 -11.35
CA ASN A 197 13.27 -3.83 -10.12
C ASN A 197 13.21 -5.36 -10.05
N VAL A 198 12.18 -6.00 -10.62
CA VAL A 198 12.07 -7.46 -10.73
C VAL A 198 13.18 -7.98 -11.64
N PHE A 199 13.29 -7.43 -12.85
CA PHE A 199 14.28 -7.87 -13.83
C PHE A 199 15.72 -7.63 -13.35
N GLN A 200 16.01 -6.47 -12.74
CA GLN A 200 17.33 -6.24 -12.15
C GLN A 200 17.63 -7.21 -11.00
N THR A 201 16.62 -7.53 -10.18
CA THR A 201 16.75 -8.54 -9.12
C THR A 201 17.10 -9.91 -9.69
N LEU A 202 16.41 -10.35 -10.75
CA LEU A 202 16.71 -11.62 -11.43
C LEU A 202 18.13 -11.65 -12.00
N SER A 203 18.54 -10.59 -12.69
CA SER A 203 19.86 -10.45 -13.28
C SER A 203 20.96 -10.60 -12.23
N LEU A 204 20.83 -9.89 -11.10
CA LEU A 204 21.81 -9.97 -10.01
C LEU A 204 21.81 -11.36 -9.35
N ILE A 205 20.65 -11.98 -9.11
CA ILE A 205 20.58 -13.36 -8.57
C ILE A 205 21.37 -14.31 -9.47
N ALA A 206 21.10 -14.29 -10.77
CA ALA A 206 21.75 -15.20 -11.72
C ALA A 206 23.25 -14.94 -11.81
N GLU A 207 23.70 -13.69 -11.74
CA GLU A 207 25.13 -13.34 -11.68
C GLU A 207 25.80 -13.92 -10.41
N LEU A 208 25.15 -13.76 -9.25
CA LEU A 208 25.66 -14.27 -7.98
C LEU A 208 25.71 -15.80 -7.95
N GLU A 209 24.69 -16.48 -8.48
CA GLU A 209 24.68 -17.95 -8.59
C GLU A 209 25.78 -18.46 -9.53
N LYS A 210 25.91 -17.87 -10.72
CA LYS A 210 26.95 -18.23 -11.71
C LYS A 210 28.36 -17.99 -11.20
N SER A 211 28.56 -16.95 -10.38
CA SER A 211 29.86 -16.66 -9.77
C SER A 211 30.14 -17.46 -8.49
N GLY A 212 29.23 -18.35 -8.08
CA GLY A 212 29.38 -19.17 -6.87
C GLY A 212 29.29 -18.37 -5.57
N LYS A 213 28.83 -17.11 -5.63
CA LYS A 213 28.70 -16.21 -4.49
C LYS A 213 27.42 -16.45 -3.67
N THR A 214 26.47 -17.21 -4.23
CA THR A 214 25.28 -17.71 -3.53
C THR A 214 24.92 -19.10 -4.04
N SER A 215 24.28 -19.90 -3.17
CA SER A 215 23.71 -21.19 -3.54
C SER A 215 22.45 -21.02 -4.40
N PRO A 216 22.20 -21.92 -5.38
CA PRO A 216 20.93 -21.96 -6.10
C PRO A 216 19.73 -22.15 -5.20
N ARG A 217 18.64 -21.39 -5.42
CA ARG A 217 17.36 -21.52 -4.68
C ARG A 217 16.15 -21.45 -5.63
N HIS A 218 14.96 -21.70 -5.11
CA HIS A 218 13.70 -21.34 -5.76
C HIS A 218 13.35 -19.88 -5.47
N TYR A 219 12.74 -19.20 -6.43
CA TYR A 219 12.41 -17.79 -6.34
C TYR A 219 10.95 -17.55 -6.71
N HIS A 220 10.20 -16.97 -5.78
CA HIS A 220 8.80 -16.61 -6.00
C HIS A 220 8.63 -15.09 -5.98
N PHE A 221 8.10 -14.52 -7.05
CA PHE A 221 7.78 -13.10 -7.15
C PHE A 221 6.28 -12.91 -7.31
N THR A 222 5.66 -12.21 -6.36
CA THR A 222 4.28 -11.74 -6.51
C THR A 222 4.31 -10.31 -7.03
N LEU A 223 3.91 -10.14 -8.28
CA LEU A 223 3.83 -8.87 -8.99
C LEU A 223 2.42 -8.29 -8.80
N ASN A 224 2.28 -7.31 -7.91
CA ASN A 224 1.01 -6.69 -7.62
C ASN A 224 0.92 -5.28 -8.19
N ASP A 225 -0.17 -4.99 -8.89
CA ASP A 225 -0.52 -3.65 -9.31
C ASP A 225 -2.04 -3.47 -9.31
N ILE A 226 -2.51 -2.26 -9.01
CA ILE A 226 -3.93 -1.92 -9.14
C ILE A 226 -4.34 -1.79 -10.60
N HIS A 227 -3.39 -1.53 -11.50
CA HIS A 227 -3.65 -1.20 -12.88
C HIS A 227 -3.39 -2.37 -13.83
N LYS A 228 -4.46 -2.93 -14.40
CA LYS A 228 -4.40 -4.06 -15.35
C LYS A 228 -3.48 -3.84 -16.55
N THR A 229 -3.33 -2.61 -17.03
CA THR A 229 -2.43 -2.30 -18.17
C THR A 229 -0.96 -2.50 -17.79
N ALA A 230 -0.53 -2.23 -16.53
CA ALA A 230 0.85 -2.48 -16.11
C ALA A 230 1.14 -3.98 -16.15
N LEU A 231 0.30 -4.77 -15.48
CA LEU A 231 0.49 -6.23 -15.44
C LEU A 231 0.35 -6.88 -16.82
N ALA A 232 -0.55 -6.39 -17.69
CA ALA A 232 -0.64 -6.86 -19.07
C ALA A 232 0.60 -6.52 -19.90
N ARG A 233 1.27 -5.37 -19.63
CA ARG A 233 2.51 -5.00 -20.32
C ARG A 233 3.63 -5.91 -19.83
N ASP A 234 3.73 -6.10 -18.52
CA ASP A 234 4.74 -6.96 -17.92
C ASP A 234 4.60 -8.40 -18.39
N LEU A 235 3.36 -8.87 -18.61
CA LEU A 235 3.08 -10.16 -19.24
C LEU A 235 3.68 -10.25 -20.65
N VAL A 236 3.46 -9.25 -21.51
CA VAL A 236 4.02 -9.21 -22.87
C VAL A 236 5.55 -9.17 -22.83
N ILE A 237 6.13 -8.36 -21.93
CA ILE A 237 7.59 -8.29 -21.71
C ILE A 237 8.13 -9.65 -21.26
N CYS A 238 7.45 -10.36 -20.35
CA CYS A 238 7.85 -11.69 -19.90
C CYS A 238 7.88 -12.70 -21.06
N ILE A 239 6.89 -12.68 -21.96
CA ILE A 239 6.87 -13.56 -23.14
C ILE A 239 8.04 -13.25 -24.08
N LEU A 240 8.28 -11.96 -24.35
CA LEU A 240 9.42 -11.53 -25.17
C LEU A 240 10.77 -11.91 -24.55
N LEU A 241 10.92 -11.80 -23.23
CA LEU A 241 12.13 -12.22 -22.52
C LEU A 241 12.33 -13.74 -22.55
N ASP A 242 11.25 -14.52 -22.44
CA ASP A 242 11.27 -15.99 -22.57
C ASP A 242 11.73 -16.41 -23.98
N ASP A 243 11.16 -15.78 -25.02
CA ASP A 243 11.56 -15.99 -26.41
C ASP A 243 13.03 -15.58 -26.65
N LEU A 244 13.48 -14.45 -26.10
CA LEU A 244 14.88 -14.01 -26.17
C LEU A 244 15.84 -15.02 -25.50
N SER A 245 15.40 -15.68 -24.43
CA SER A 245 16.24 -16.57 -23.62
C SER A 245 16.75 -17.80 -24.37
N VAL A 246 16.05 -18.20 -25.45
CA VAL A 246 16.41 -19.38 -26.26
C VAL A 246 17.20 -19.03 -27.53
N LEU A 247 17.32 -17.75 -27.86
CA LEU A 247 18.04 -17.28 -29.05
C LEU A 247 19.53 -17.06 -28.80
N GLY A 248 20.31 -16.99 -29.89
CA GLY A 248 21.68 -16.51 -29.84
C GLY A 248 21.72 -14.98 -29.70
N GLU A 249 22.61 -14.46 -28.84
CA GLU A 249 22.65 -13.03 -28.46
C GLU A 249 22.78 -12.09 -29.66
N ASP A 250 23.57 -12.48 -30.66
CA ASP A 250 23.82 -11.68 -31.87
C ASP A 250 22.91 -12.05 -33.05
N SER A 251 21.89 -12.89 -32.83
CA SER A 251 20.94 -13.23 -33.90
C SER A 251 20.08 -12.02 -34.26
N ALA A 252 19.73 -11.90 -35.54
CA ALA A 252 18.82 -10.85 -36.01
C ALA A 252 17.52 -10.81 -35.20
N GLU A 253 16.95 -11.98 -34.90
CA GLU A 253 15.72 -12.10 -34.13
C GLU A 253 15.89 -11.63 -32.68
N ALA A 254 17.02 -11.94 -32.02
CA ALA A 254 17.31 -11.44 -30.68
C ALA A 254 17.41 -9.91 -30.65
N LEU A 255 18.08 -9.30 -31.63
CA LEU A 255 18.17 -7.84 -31.76
C LEU A 255 16.80 -7.18 -31.99
N MET A 256 15.94 -7.81 -32.79
CA MET A 256 14.56 -7.34 -32.99
C MET A 256 13.74 -7.41 -31.71
N ILE A 257 13.84 -8.51 -30.94
CA ILE A 257 13.18 -8.64 -29.63
C ILE A 257 13.70 -7.61 -28.64
N LEU A 258 15.03 -7.43 -28.54
CA LEU A 258 15.64 -6.42 -27.66
C LEU A 258 15.13 -5.02 -27.98
N ASN A 259 15.03 -4.69 -29.26
CA ASN A 259 14.48 -3.40 -29.69
C ASN A 259 13.00 -3.30 -29.29
N ASN A 260 12.22 -4.37 -29.45
CA ASN A 260 10.83 -4.43 -29.01
C ASN A 260 10.69 -4.25 -27.49
N LEU A 261 11.55 -4.88 -26.69
CA LEU A 261 11.56 -4.76 -25.24
C LEU A 261 11.82 -3.33 -24.78
N GLU A 262 12.80 -2.65 -25.37
CA GLU A 262 13.01 -1.21 -25.19
C GLU A 262 11.75 -0.43 -25.54
N HIS A 263 11.14 -0.70 -26.70
CA HIS A 263 9.91 -0.01 -27.10
C HIS A 263 8.76 -0.30 -26.11
N ASN A 264 8.59 -1.52 -25.62
CA ASN A 264 7.53 -1.84 -24.66
C ASN A 264 7.75 -1.14 -23.32
N LEU A 265 8.99 -1.10 -22.83
CA LEU A 265 9.32 -0.42 -21.58
C LEU A 265 9.15 1.09 -21.71
N LEU A 266 9.64 1.69 -22.80
CA LEU A 266 9.71 3.15 -22.96
C LEU A 266 8.45 3.77 -23.54
N ARG A 267 7.58 2.99 -24.21
CA ARG A 267 6.51 3.53 -25.08
C ARG A 267 5.10 3.10 -24.71
N PHE A 268 4.89 2.32 -23.65
CA PHE A 268 3.56 1.88 -23.20
C PHE A 268 2.84 2.97 -22.39
N HIS A 269 2.25 3.98 -23.05
CA HIS A 269 1.42 4.99 -22.38
C HIS A 269 -0.07 4.84 -22.59
N PRO A 270 -0.88 4.64 -21.52
CA PRO A 270 -2.27 4.40 -21.73
C PRO A 270 -2.96 5.66 -22.20
N HIS A 271 -2.87 6.74 -21.44
CA HIS A 271 -3.61 7.95 -21.78
C HIS A 271 -3.09 8.73 -22.99
N HIS A 272 -1.91 8.39 -23.56
CA HIS A 272 -1.18 9.29 -24.46
C HIS A 272 -0.50 8.55 -25.62
N ASP A 273 -0.63 9.13 -26.81
CA ASP A 273 -0.03 8.69 -28.05
C ASP A 273 1.51 8.85 -28.01
N ALA A 274 2.23 7.82 -27.56
CA ALA A 274 3.60 8.05 -27.13
C ALA A 274 4.66 8.05 -28.24
N GLN A 275 4.49 7.37 -29.39
CA GLN A 275 5.52 7.32 -30.47
C GLN A 275 5.11 6.46 -31.69
N VAL A 276 5.82 6.61 -32.81
CA VAL A 276 5.70 5.76 -34.02
C VAL A 276 6.54 4.48 -33.85
N TRP A 277 5.93 3.32 -34.07
CA TRP A 277 6.60 2.01 -33.97
C TRP A 277 7.13 1.54 -35.34
N PRO A 278 8.36 0.99 -35.42
CA PRO A 278 8.82 0.27 -36.61
C PRO A 278 7.88 -0.90 -36.97
N LYS A 279 7.74 -1.19 -38.26
CA LYS A 279 6.85 -2.25 -38.76
C LYS A 279 7.05 -3.58 -38.08
N TYR A 280 8.29 -4.06 -38.12
CA TYR A 280 8.63 -5.36 -37.58
C TYR A 280 8.34 -5.45 -36.07
N ALA A 281 8.59 -4.36 -35.32
CA ALA A 281 8.37 -4.32 -33.88
C ALA A 281 6.86 -4.35 -33.56
N PHE A 282 6.05 -3.62 -34.32
CA PHE A 282 4.59 -3.65 -34.21
C PHE A 282 4.02 -5.04 -34.58
N ASP A 283 4.52 -5.65 -35.65
CA ASP A 283 4.07 -6.99 -36.07
C ASP A 283 4.47 -8.06 -35.04
N GLN A 284 5.67 -7.98 -34.47
CA GLN A 284 6.11 -8.87 -33.39
C GLN A 284 5.32 -8.67 -32.10
N LEU A 285 5.00 -7.43 -31.73
CA LEU A 285 4.12 -7.13 -30.58
C LEU A 285 2.74 -7.77 -30.78
N ASN A 286 2.12 -7.59 -31.96
CA ASN A 286 0.82 -8.20 -32.25
C ASN A 286 0.87 -9.73 -32.21
N ARG A 287 1.91 -10.36 -32.75
CA ARG A 287 2.11 -11.82 -32.64
C ARG A 287 2.20 -12.28 -31.18
N THR A 288 2.90 -11.51 -30.34
CA THR A 288 3.04 -11.79 -28.91
C THR A 288 1.70 -11.66 -28.19
N ILE A 289 0.94 -10.59 -28.49
CA ILE A 289 -0.41 -10.38 -27.96
C ILE A 289 -1.36 -11.51 -28.40
N ASP A 290 -1.28 -11.95 -29.66
CA ASP A 290 -2.09 -13.06 -30.16
C ASP A 290 -1.80 -14.37 -29.45
N ARG A 291 -0.53 -14.67 -29.20
CA ARG A 291 -0.14 -15.84 -28.39
C ARG A 291 -0.72 -15.74 -26.98
N ALA A 292 -0.58 -14.58 -26.32
CA ALA A 292 -1.12 -14.37 -24.98
C ALA A 292 -2.65 -14.50 -24.94
N LEU A 293 -3.36 -13.87 -25.89
CA LEU A 293 -4.82 -13.97 -26.01
C LEU A 293 -5.27 -15.40 -26.28
N HIS A 294 -4.56 -16.13 -27.14
CA HIS A 294 -4.87 -17.52 -27.45
C HIS A 294 -4.78 -18.41 -26.20
N LEU A 295 -3.69 -18.29 -25.44
CA LEU A 295 -3.48 -19.07 -24.21
C LEU A 295 -4.51 -18.71 -23.13
N LEU A 296 -4.67 -17.42 -22.84
CA LEU A 296 -5.59 -16.94 -21.80
C LEU A 296 -7.06 -17.28 -22.09
N ARG A 297 -7.50 -17.21 -23.35
CA ARG A 297 -8.87 -17.57 -23.75
C ARG A 297 -9.12 -19.08 -23.76
N ALA A 298 -8.06 -19.88 -23.73
CA ALA A 298 -8.11 -21.33 -23.65
C ALA A 298 -7.83 -21.83 -22.22
N ASP A 299 -7.97 -20.96 -21.22
CA ASP A 299 -7.73 -21.23 -19.79
C ASP A 299 -6.33 -21.77 -19.48
N ASN A 300 -5.34 -21.42 -20.32
CA ASN A 300 -3.95 -21.77 -20.12
C ASN A 300 -3.14 -20.61 -19.55
N GLN A 301 -2.11 -20.96 -18.77
CA GLN A 301 -1.14 -19.97 -18.29
C GLN A 301 -0.25 -19.50 -19.46
N PRO A 302 0.13 -18.22 -19.53
CA PRO A 302 0.90 -17.68 -20.65
C PRO A 302 2.32 -18.27 -20.76
N LEU A 303 2.94 -18.59 -19.63
CA LEU A 303 4.27 -19.20 -19.53
C LEU A 303 4.29 -20.20 -18.36
N PRO A 304 5.12 -21.26 -18.38
CA PRO A 304 5.15 -22.27 -17.33
C PRO A 304 5.52 -21.74 -15.93
N TRP A 305 6.27 -20.64 -15.89
CA TRP A 305 6.76 -20.00 -14.66
C TRP A 305 5.95 -18.74 -14.30
N LEU A 306 4.88 -18.40 -15.03
CA LEU A 306 4.06 -17.21 -14.79
C LEU A 306 2.61 -17.61 -14.55
N TYR A 307 2.06 -17.19 -13.42
CA TYR A 307 0.69 -17.48 -13.02
C TYR A 307 -0.19 -16.22 -13.02
N VAL A 308 -1.28 -16.27 -13.78
CA VAL A 308 -2.38 -15.30 -13.77
C VAL A 308 -3.59 -15.95 -13.09
N HIS A 309 -4.18 -15.27 -12.11
CA HIS A 309 -5.39 -15.74 -11.43
C HIS A 309 -6.58 -15.78 -12.41
N GLU A 310 -7.38 -16.85 -12.32
CA GLU A 310 -8.57 -17.05 -13.17
C GLU A 310 -9.55 -15.88 -13.07
N GLU A 311 -9.77 -15.34 -11.86
CA GLU A 311 -10.64 -14.17 -11.63
C GLU A 311 -10.18 -12.91 -12.40
N ASP A 312 -8.88 -12.82 -12.71
CA ASP A 312 -8.28 -11.65 -13.35
C ASP A 312 -8.16 -11.80 -14.87
N VAL A 313 -8.22 -13.02 -15.42
CA VAL A 313 -8.06 -13.29 -16.88
C VAL A 313 -8.92 -12.36 -17.76
N PRO A 314 -10.21 -12.09 -17.46
CA PRO A 314 -11.01 -11.16 -18.25
C PRO A 314 -10.41 -9.75 -18.33
N SER A 315 -9.74 -9.28 -17.28
CA SER A 315 -9.08 -7.98 -17.24
C SER A 315 -7.87 -7.93 -18.18
N TYR A 316 -7.06 -8.99 -18.22
CA TYR A 316 -5.93 -9.12 -19.14
C TYR A 316 -6.41 -9.22 -20.59
N VAL A 317 -7.37 -10.11 -20.86
CA VAL A 317 -7.96 -10.26 -22.20
C VAL A 317 -8.56 -8.94 -22.68
N GLY A 318 -9.26 -8.21 -21.80
CA GLY A 318 -9.82 -6.89 -22.10
C GLY A 318 -8.76 -5.85 -22.45
N ALA A 319 -7.65 -5.79 -21.71
CA ALA A 319 -6.55 -4.88 -22.00
C ALA A 319 -5.85 -5.21 -23.32
N LEU A 320 -5.45 -6.48 -23.50
CA LEU A 320 -4.76 -6.96 -24.70
C LEU A 320 -5.62 -6.84 -25.96
N SER A 321 -6.92 -7.16 -25.89
CA SER A 321 -7.84 -7.02 -27.04
C SER A 321 -8.02 -5.55 -27.40
N TYR A 322 -8.10 -4.65 -26.42
CA TYR A 322 -8.16 -3.21 -26.70
C TYR A 322 -6.90 -2.73 -27.43
N TRP A 323 -5.71 -3.14 -26.97
CA TRP A 323 -4.44 -2.79 -27.61
C TRP A 323 -4.40 -3.27 -29.06
N LYS A 324 -4.91 -4.47 -29.35
CA LYS A 324 -4.94 -5.00 -30.70
C LYS A 324 -5.96 -4.32 -31.61
N GLU A 325 -7.18 -4.06 -31.12
CA GLU A 325 -8.32 -3.73 -31.99
C GLU A 325 -8.68 -2.24 -32.02
N LYS A 326 -8.60 -1.57 -30.86
CA LYS A 326 -9.12 -0.20 -30.68
C LYS A 326 -8.01 0.83 -30.62
N ALA A 327 -6.93 0.52 -29.91
CA ALA A 327 -5.77 1.37 -29.77
C ALA A 327 -5.19 1.86 -31.12
N PRO A 328 -5.04 1.04 -32.18
CA PRO A 328 -4.44 1.51 -33.43
C PRO A 328 -5.29 2.54 -34.20
N ASN A 329 -6.57 2.61 -33.88
CA ASN A 329 -7.56 3.38 -34.63
C ASN A 329 -7.94 4.71 -33.96
N ALA A 330 -7.44 5.00 -32.74
CA ALA A 330 -7.88 6.16 -31.98
C ALA A 330 -7.14 7.49 -32.31
N THR A 331 -6.00 7.48 -33.04
CA THR A 331 -5.19 8.66 -33.43
C THR A 331 -4.28 8.30 -34.61
N THR A 332 -3.89 9.28 -35.43
CA THR A 332 -3.00 9.10 -36.61
C THR A 332 -1.52 9.31 -36.29
N ASN A 333 -0.59 8.75 -37.08
CA ASN A 333 0.86 8.96 -36.88
C ASN A 333 1.24 10.44 -36.89
N ALA A 334 0.64 11.24 -37.79
CA ALA A 334 0.92 12.66 -37.86
C ALA A 334 0.50 13.40 -36.59
N GLN A 335 -0.63 13.01 -35.98
CA GLN A 335 -1.08 13.54 -34.70
C GLN A 335 -0.14 13.14 -33.56
N VAL A 336 0.34 11.90 -33.53
CA VAL A 336 1.35 11.42 -32.56
C VAL A 336 2.62 12.25 -32.66
N ILE A 337 3.21 12.35 -33.85
CA ILE A 337 4.48 13.07 -34.08
C ILE A 337 4.32 14.54 -33.67
N THR A 338 3.30 15.23 -34.18
CA THR A 338 3.06 16.65 -33.86
C THR A 338 3.03 16.89 -32.35
N ARG A 339 2.32 16.02 -31.62
CA ARG A 339 2.15 16.15 -30.16
C ARG A 339 3.44 15.87 -29.40
N VAL A 340 4.16 14.81 -29.77
CA VAL A 340 5.46 14.49 -29.15
C VAL A 340 6.43 15.65 -29.34
N CYS A 341 6.57 16.15 -30.57
CA CYS A 341 7.47 17.26 -30.87
C CYS A 341 7.06 18.54 -30.10
N ASP A 342 5.77 18.85 -30.04
CA ASP A 342 5.30 20.07 -29.34
C ASP A 342 5.51 20.01 -27.82
N ALA A 343 5.39 18.83 -27.21
CA ALA A 343 5.63 18.69 -25.78
C ALA A 343 7.12 18.51 -25.44
N MET A 344 7.94 17.93 -26.32
CA MET A 344 9.41 17.96 -26.16
C MET A 344 9.96 19.39 -26.26
N LYS A 345 9.43 20.25 -27.15
CA LYS A 345 9.79 21.69 -27.19
C LYS A 345 9.48 22.45 -25.90
N GLN A 346 8.50 21.99 -25.13
CA GLN A 346 8.13 22.61 -23.85
C GLN A 346 9.00 22.13 -22.68
N LYS A 347 9.66 20.97 -22.82
CA LYS A 347 10.64 20.47 -21.86
C LYS A 347 12.01 21.11 -22.15
N SER A 348 12.72 21.55 -21.12
CA SER A 348 14.11 22.01 -21.30
C SER A 348 15.02 20.81 -21.61
N PRO A 349 16.07 20.98 -22.45
CA PRO A 349 17.01 19.89 -22.73
C PRO A 349 17.62 19.39 -21.42
N SER A 350 17.41 18.11 -21.13
CA SER A 350 17.68 17.52 -19.81
C SER A 350 19.16 17.22 -19.56
N HIS A 351 20.02 17.18 -20.59
CA HIS A 351 21.41 16.78 -20.41
C HIS A 351 22.42 17.57 -21.27
N PRO A 352 23.35 18.32 -20.66
CA PRO A 352 24.34 19.11 -21.40
C PRO A 352 25.59 18.35 -21.91
N ASP A 353 25.78 17.05 -21.66
CA ASP A 353 27.14 16.48 -21.66
C ASP A 353 27.41 15.15 -22.41
N ARG A 354 26.61 14.75 -23.42
CA ARG A 354 26.95 13.58 -24.27
C ARG A 354 26.76 13.85 -25.76
N ARG A 355 27.87 14.01 -26.51
CA ARG A 355 27.86 14.43 -27.93
C ARG A 355 27.25 13.42 -28.92
N SER A 356 27.21 12.13 -28.62
CA SER A 356 26.68 11.08 -29.51
C SER A 356 25.15 10.91 -29.42
N SER A 357 24.56 11.07 -28.23
CA SER A 357 23.11 11.00 -28.01
C SER A 357 22.36 12.22 -28.56
N LEU A 358 23.05 13.35 -28.78
CA LEU A 358 22.46 14.57 -29.34
C LEU A 358 21.77 14.37 -30.70
N MET A 359 22.24 13.41 -31.51
CA MET A 359 21.64 13.18 -32.84
C MET A 359 20.34 12.39 -32.75
N GLU A 360 20.30 11.34 -31.94
CA GLU A 360 19.09 10.56 -31.70
C GLU A 360 18.04 11.36 -30.93
N GLU A 361 18.48 12.16 -29.94
CA GLU A 361 17.62 13.06 -29.17
C GLU A 361 16.99 14.13 -30.07
N ARG A 362 17.77 14.76 -30.97
CA ARG A 362 17.20 15.68 -31.98
C ARG A 362 16.22 14.98 -32.91
N LEU A 363 16.55 13.78 -33.40
CA LEU A 363 15.65 13.02 -34.26
C LEU A 363 14.32 12.70 -33.54
N TYR A 364 14.41 12.38 -32.25
CA TYR A 364 13.26 12.15 -31.41
C TYR A 364 12.42 13.42 -31.21
N ASP A 365 13.05 14.56 -30.92
CA ASP A 365 12.38 15.85 -30.74
C ASP A 365 11.70 16.36 -32.03
N GLU A 366 12.25 16.01 -33.19
CA GLU A 366 11.74 16.45 -34.49
C GLU A 366 10.74 15.48 -35.12
N ALA A 367 10.85 14.18 -34.85
CA ALA A 367 10.10 13.14 -35.55
C ALA A 367 9.49 12.03 -34.66
N ALA A 368 9.69 12.06 -33.34
CA ALA A 368 9.24 11.03 -32.40
C ALA A 368 9.75 9.61 -32.75
N VAL A 369 10.99 9.52 -33.22
CA VAL A 369 11.64 8.26 -33.63
C VAL A 369 12.88 8.00 -32.76
N LEU A 370 12.93 6.83 -32.11
CA LEU A 370 14.18 6.27 -31.57
C LEU A 370 14.78 5.29 -32.58
N LEU A 371 16.11 5.17 -32.56
CA LEU A 371 16.86 4.36 -33.51
C LEU A 371 17.10 2.95 -32.96
N PRO A 372 16.85 1.89 -33.74
CA PRO A 372 17.21 0.53 -33.36
C PRO A 372 18.73 0.30 -33.51
N SER A 373 19.16 -0.95 -33.26
CA SER A 373 20.56 -1.36 -33.46
C SER A 373 21.01 -1.13 -34.92
N GLU A 374 22.33 -0.92 -35.14
CA GLU A 374 22.86 -0.75 -36.49
C GLU A 374 22.55 -1.93 -37.41
N ASP A 375 22.63 -3.15 -36.89
CA ASP A 375 22.40 -4.35 -37.67
C ASP A 375 20.94 -4.46 -38.12
N VAL A 376 19.99 -4.09 -37.26
CA VAL A 376 18.57 -4.04 -37.64
C VAL A 376 18.34 -2.97 -38.71
N MET A 377 18.96 -1.79 -38.58
CA MET A 377 18.87 -0.76 -39.62
C MET A 377 19.49 -1.19 -40.96
N ARG A 378 20.58 -1.96 -40.93
CA ARG A 378 21.24 -2.49 -42.14
C ARG A 378 20.42 -3.58 -42.82
N GLN A 379 19.71 -4.41 -42.04
CA GLN A 379 18.87 -5.49 -42.55
C GLN A 379 17.53 -4.99 -43.12
N GLU A 380 16.95 -3.95 -42.53
CA GLU A 380 15.69 -3.32 -42.97
C GLU A 380 15.90 -2.33 -44.13
N SER A 381 16.96 -2.47 -44.95
CA SER A 381 17.30 -1.54 -46.03
C SER A 381 16.25 -1.54 -47.15
N SER A 382 15.20 -0.74 -47.01
CA SER A 382 14.41 -0.19 -48.12
C SER A 382 14.02 1.25 -47.77
N GLN A 383 13.93 2.09 -48.80
CA GLN A 383 13.77 3.55 -48.74
C GLN A 383 12.40 4.04 -48.19
N GLU A 384 11.73 3.25 -47.35
CA GLU A 384 10.36 3.46 -46.84
C GLU A 384 10.31 4.07 -45.43
N TRP A 385 11.38 4.03 -44.64
CA TRP A 385 11.38 4.54 -43.27
C TRP A 385 11.18 6.09 -43.19
N HIS A 386 11.50 6.85 -44.23
CA HIS A 386 11.60 8.33 -44.13
C HIS A 386 10.66 9.15 -45.03
N ARG A 387 9.58 8.60 -45.60
CA ARG A 387 8.69 9.37 -46.48
C ARG A 387 7.28 9.59 -45.93
N ASN A 388 7.08 10.81 -45.41
CA ASN A 388 5.84 11.56 -45.12
C ASN A 388 5.49 11.73 -43.63
N ILE A 389 6.05 12.80 -43.03
CA ILE A 389 5.86 13.19 -41.62
C ILE A 389 4.92 14.41 -41.42
N LEU A 390 4.31 14.98 -42.47
CA LEU A 390 3.53 16.22 -42.33
C LEU A 390 2.15 16.13 -43.01
N ASP A 391 1.07 15.91 -42.25
CA ASP A 391 -0.19 16.67 -42.38
C ASP A 391 -1.21 16.47 -41.21
N GLN A 392 -1.85 17.59 -40.83
CA GLN A 392 -3.09 17.83 -40.05
C GLN A 392 -3.22 17.70 -38.50
N GLN A 393 -3.33 18.91 -37.92
CA GLN A 393 -4.13 19.51 -36.84
C GLN A 393 -4.61 18.80 -35.53
N GLN A 394 -4.17 19.47 -34.45
CA GLN A 394 -4.83 19.98 -33.22
C GLN A 394 -5.76 19.11 -32.33
N GLY A 395 -5.25 18.90 -31.12
CA GLY A 395 -5.96 18.70 -29.86
C GLY A 395 -4.94 18.81 -28.71
N HIS A 396 -5.33 19.23 -27.52
CA HIS A 396 -4.44 19.33 -26.35
C HIS A 396 -4.19 17.95 -25.74
N PHE A 397 -2.92 17.53 -25.63
CA PHE A 397 -2.48 16.25 -25.04
C PHE A 397 -1.12 16.42 -24.36
N ASP A 398 -0.88 15.68 -23.28
CA ASP A 398 0.38 15.64 -22.53
C ASP A 398 1.20 14.40 -22.98
N VAL A 399 2.51 14.53 -23.20
CA VAL A 399 3.41 13.40 -23.49
C VAL A 399 4.42 13.27 -22.32
N GLY A 400 3.95 12.62 -21.25
CA GLY A 400 4.53 12.76 -19.91
C GLY A 400 6.00 12.33 -19.76
N PHE A 401 6.52 11.41 -20.58
CA PHE A 401 7.86 10.81 -20.39
C PHE A 401 8.84 11.13 -21.53
N ASN A 402 10.03 11.64 -21.18
CA ASN A 402 11.15 11.75 -22.12
C ASN A 402 11.95 10.43 -22.07
N PRO A 403 12.06 9.65 -23.17
CA PRO A 403 12.74 8.35 -23.15
C PRO A 403 14.22 8.44 -22.73
N PHE A 404 14.87 9.58 -22.92
CA PHE A 404 16.26 9.81 -22.50
C PHE A 404 16.41 10.02 -20.99
N GLU A 405 15.33 10.20 -20.22
CA GLU A 405 15.36 10.07 -18.75
C GLU A 405 15.77 8.66 -18.31
N CYS A 406 15.78 7.66 -19.20
CA CYS A 406 16.32 6.34 -18.86
C CYS A 406 17.80 6.35 -18.50
N TYR A 407 18.58 7.33 -18.96
CA TYR A 407 19.97 7.47 -18.52
C TYR A 407 20.10 7.74 -17.03
N THR A 408 19.09 8.36 -16.40
CA THR A 408 19.05 8.60 -14.95
C THR A 408 18.36 7.47 -14.21
N HIS A 409 17.33 6.85 -14.81
CA HIS A 409 16.58 5.75 -14.21
C HIS A 409 17.29 4.39 -14.30
N PHE A 410 18.19 4.19 -15.27
CA PHE A 410 19.02 2.98 -15.46
C PHE A 410 20.52 3.32 -15.40
N PRO A 411 21.01 3.88 -14.29
CA PRO A 411 22.41 4.28 -14.19
C PRO A 411 23.33 3.06 -14.26
N PHE A 412 24.50 3.23 -14.89
CA PHE A 412 25.45 2.14 -15.16
C PHE A 412 25.94 1.40 -13.92
N ASP A 413 25.89 2.04 -12.76
CA ASP A 413 26.36 1.44 -11.50
C ASP A 413 25.30 0.55 -10.83
N GLU A 414 24.03 0.66 -11.25
CA GLU A 414 22.91 -0.12 -10.69
C GLU A 414 22.51 -1.32 -11.55
N VAL A 415 22.84 -1.30 -12.86
CA VAL A 415 22.58 -2.42 -13.77
C VAL A 415 23.73 -3.45 -13.75
N THR A 416 23.38 -4.73 -13.96
CA THR A 416 24.33 -5.85 -13.83
C THR A 416 25.45 -5.78 -14.88
N THR A 417 25.08 -5.75 -16.18
CA THR A 417 26.05 -5.53 -17.26
C THR A 417 26.08 -4.07 -17.68
N LYS A 418 27.26 -3.44 -17.56
CA LYS A 418 27.47 -2.07 -18.04
C LYS A 418 27.47 -2.00 -19.57
N PRO A 419 26.67 -1.12 -20.19
CA PRO A 419 26.74 -0.81 -21.62
C PRO A 419 28.14 -0.42 -22.07
N LYS A 420 28.63 -1.02 -23.16
CA LYS A 420 29.94 -0.71 -23.74
C LYS A 420 29.82 0.46 -24.71
N SER A 421 30.24 1.65 -24.28
CA SER A 421 30.26 2.87 -25.11
C SER A 421 28.94 3.13 -25.87
N PRO A 422 27.79 3.27 -25.18
CA PRO A 422 26.50 3.37 -25.84
C PRO A 422 26.43 4.58 -26.77
N GLY A 423 26.14 4.33 -28.04
CA GLY A 423 25.95 5.38 -29.05
C GLY A 423 24.50 5.84 -29.14
N ARG A 424 23.55 4.98 -28.72
CA ARG A 424 22.10 5.17 -28.76
C ARG A 424 21.42 4.68 -27.49
N LEU A 425 20.13 5.00 -27.34
CA LEU A 425 19.30 4.51 -26.24
C LEU A 425 19.17 2.98 -26.22
N PHE A 426 19.06 2.35 -27.40
CA PHE A 426 19.12 0.90 -27.53
C PHE A 426 20.37 0.29 -26.87
N ASP A 427 21.55 0.83 -27.17
CA ASP A 427 22.81 0.31 -26.64
C ASP A 427 22.89 0.43 -25.11
N HIS A 428 22.15 1.40 -24.55
CA HIS A 428 22.05 1.63 -23.11
C HIS A 428 21.16 0.58 -22.41
N LEU A 429 20.02 0.22 -23.01
CA LEU A 429 19.02 -0.65 -22.37
C LEU A 429 19.13 -2.13 -22.78
N ALA A 430 19.68 -2.44 -23.95
CA ALA A 430 19.79 -3.82 -24.43
C ALA A 430 20.52 -4.76 -23.45
N PRO A 431 21.65 -4.37 -22.79
CA PRO A 431 22.32 -5.24 -21.82
C PRO A 431 21.43 -5.61 -20.62
N PHE A 432 20.59 -4.69 -20.15
CA PHE A 432 19.67 -4.93 -19.04
C PHE A 432 18.66 -6.03 -19.36
N PHE A 433 18.01 -5.96 -20.53
CA PHE A 433 17.06 -7.00 -20.95
C PHE A 433 17.73 -8.32 -21.29
N LEU A 434 18.95 -8.27 -21.85
CA LEU A 434 19.73 -9.47 -22.13
C LEU A 434 20.14 -10.19 -20.85
N ASP A 435 20.50 -9.47 -19.79
CA ASP A 435 20.79 -10.06 -18.48
C ASP A 435 19.52 -10.70 -17.88
N ALA A 436 18.37 -10.04 -18.00
CA ALA A 436 17.10 -10.56 -17.51
C ALA A 436 16.68 -11.84 -18.24
N SER A 437 16.81 -11.91 -19.57
CA SER A 437 16.50 -13.13 -20.33
C SER A 437 17.47 -14.27 -20.01
N LYS A 438 18.76 -13.97 -19.85
CA LYS A 438 19.78 -14.94 -19.38
C LYS A 438 19.49 -15.43 -17.97
N ALA A 439 18.94 -14.59 -17.10
CA ALA A 439 18.53 -14.97 -15.75
C ALA A 439 17.32 -15.91 -15.79
N ILE A 440 16.29 -15.60 -16.58
CA ILE A 440 15.13 -16.49 -16.78
C ILE A 440 15.57 -17.88 -17.24
N LYS A 441 16.45 -17.96 -18.25
CA LYS A 441 17.03 -19.23 -18.71
C LYS A 441 17.78 -19.99 -17.61
N HIS A 442 18.59 -19.27 -16.84
CA HIS A 442 19.46 -19.85 -15.81
C HIS A 442 18.67 -20.38 -14.61
N LEU A 443 17.63 -19.66 -14.19
CA LEU A 443 16.77 -20.04 -13.09
C LEU A 443 15.81 -21.16 -13.52
N GLY A 444 15.29 -21.11 -14.75
CA GLY A 444 14.44 -22.15 -15.34
C GLY A 444 13.27 -22.51 -14.42
N GLY A 445 13.09 -23.81 -14.16
CA GLY A 445 12.01 -24.32 -13.29
C GLY A 445 12.09 -23.89 -11.82
N ARG A 446 13.11 -23.13 -11.41
CA ARG A 446 13.23 -22.54 -10.06
C ARG A 446 12.56 -21.16 -9.96
N LEU A 447 12.11 -20.58 -11.06
CA LEU A 447 11.46 -19.28 -11.11
C LEU A 447 9.93 -19.44 -11.09
N GLN A 448 9.25 -18.65 -10.24
CA GLN A 448 7.80 -18.52 -10.22
C GLN A 448 7.39 -17.05 -10.11
N PHE A 449 6.59 -16.58 -11.06
CA PHE A 449 5.89 -15.29 -11.01
C PHE A 449 4.41 -15.52 -10.75
N GLU A 450 3.84 -14.71 -9.88
CA GLU A 450 2.41 -14.63 -9.60
C GLU A 450 1.95 -13.20 -9.87
N CYS A 451 1.09 -13.00 -10.87
CA CYS A 451 0.50 -11.70 -11.13
C CYS A 451 -0.77 -11.52 -10.28
N ALA A 452 -0.81 -10.51 -9.42
CA ALA A 452 -1.93 -10.22 -8.53
C ALA A 452 -2.53 -8.84 -8.87
N LEU A 453 -3.67 -8.81 -9.55
CA LEU A 453 -4.35 -7.57 -9.90
C LEU A 453 -5.15 -7.01 -8.71
N GLY A 454 -5.01 -5.72 -8.44
CA GLY A 454 -5.81 -4.98 -7.47
C GLY A 454 -4.99 -4.26 -6.41
N ASP A 455 -5.71 -3.62 -5.49
CA ASP A 455 -5.11 -2.87 -4.38
C ASP A 455 -4.27 -3.77 -3.48
N TYR A 456 -3.00 -3.41 -3.25
CA TYR A 456 -2.09 -4.23 -2.46
C TYR A 456 -2.58 -4.48 -1.03
N THR A 457 -3.34 -3.55 -0.43
CA THR A 457 -3.88 -3.72 0.93
C THR A 457 -4.95 -4.81 0.98
N VAL A 458 -5.72 -4.97 -0.11
CA VAL A 458 -6.68 -6.06 -0.28
C VAL A 458 -5.95 -7.38 -0.48
N ILE A 459 -4.94 -7.39 -1.36
CA ILE A 459 -4.12 -8.58 -1.63
C ILE A 459 -3.39 -9.04 -0.35
N ALA A 460 -2.79 -8.12 0.40
CA ALA A 460 -2.12 -8.42 1.65
C ALA A 460 -3.08 -8.96 2.72
N GLU A 461 -4.30 -8.42 2.84
CA GLU A 461 -5.31 -8.96 3.76
C GLU A 461 -5.79 -10.36 3.32
N LYS A 462 -5.97 -10.59 2.00
CA LYS A 462 -6.27 -11.92 1.45
C LYS A 462 -5.17 -12.93 1.80
N LEU A 463 -3.89 -12.55 1.66
CA LEU A 463 -2.74 -13.39 1.99
C LEU A 463 -2.67 -13.68 3.50
N GLN A 464 -2.72 -12.64 4.32
CA GLN A 464 -2.59 -12.73 5.77
C GLN A 464 -3.62 -13.67 6.41
N PHE A 465 -4.86 -13.63 5.93
CA PHE A 465 -5.97 -14.40 6.50
C PHE A 465 -6.42 -15.59 5.64
N GLY A 466 -5.69 -15.91 4.56
CA GLY A 466 -5.97 -17.07 3.71
C GLY A 466 -7.33 -17.01 3.01
N LEU A 467 -7.64 -15.87 2.37
CA LEU A 467 -8.96 -15.55 1.79
C LEU A 467 -9.06 -15.82 0.27
N TYR A 468 -8.05 -16.44 -0.34
CA TYR A 468 -8.10 -16.90 -1.73
C TYR A 468 -8.90 -18.20 -1.86
N GLN A 469 -10.22 -18.09 -1.68
CA GLN A 469 -11.14 -19.22 -1.74
C GLN A 469 -12.46 -18.82 -2.43
N THR A 470 -13.14 -19.77 -3.07
CA THR A 470 -14.52 -19.60 -3.55
C THR A 470 -15.50 -19.49 -2.38
N GLU A 471 -16.76 -19.13 -2.64
CA GLU A 471 -17.83 -19.12 -1.62
C GLU A 471 -18.02 -20.49 -0.97
N ASP A 472 -17.81 -21.57 -1.73
CA ASP A 472 -17.84 -22.96 -1.26
C ASP A 472 -16.56 -23.38 -0.50
N GLY A 473 -15.60 -22.46 -0.30
CA GLY A 473 -14.36 -22.68 0.44
C GLY A 473 -13.24 -23.38 -0.33
N GLN A 474 -13.40 -23.60 -1.64
CA GLN A 474 -12.35 -24.19 -2.47
C GLN A 474 -11.21 -23.20 -2.66
N LYS A 475 -9.96 -23.63 -2.44
CA LYS A 475 -8.78 -22.77 -2.63
C LYS A 475 -8.59 -22.47 -4.12
N VAL A 476 -8.56 -21.18 -4.48
CA VAL A 476 -8.33 -20.72 -5.87
C VAL A 476 -6.90 -20.30 -6.15
N ARG A 477 -6.09 -20.15 -5.09
CA ARG A 477 -4.64 -19.88 -5.21
C ARG A 477 -3.83 -21.16 -4.97
N PRO A 478 -2.80 -21.43 -5.79
CA PRO A 478 -1.94 -22.60 -5.61
C PRO A 478 -1.39 -22.70 -4.17
N PRO A 479 -1.52 -23.87 -3.51
CA PRO A 479 -1.24 -23.99 -2.08
C PRO A 479 0.26 -23.87 -1.72
N HIS A 480 1.15 -24.05 -2.70
CA HIS A 480 2.60 -23.95 -2.51
C HIS A 480 3.12 -22.51 -2.64
N PHE A 481 2.28 -21.56 -3.09
CA PHE A 481 2.69 -20.16 -3.19
C PHE A 481 2.82 -19.53 -1.79
N PRO A 482 3.80 -18.64 -1.56
CA PRO A 482 4.08 -18.05 -0.25
C PRO A 482 2.88 -17.23 0.26
N GLY A 483 2.57 -17.35 1.55
CA GLY A 483 1.66 -16.45 2.27
C GLY A 483 2.38 -15.35 3.06
N VAL A 484 3.70 -15.49 3.22
CA VAL A 484 4.61 -14.53 3.85
C VAL A 484 5.87 -14.41 3.01
N TYR A 485 6.48 -13.23 2.99
CA TYR A 485 7.53 -12.86 2.04
C TYR A 485 8.84 -12.47 2.73
N ASP A 486 9.96 -12.73 2.07
CA ASP A 486 11.30 -12.38 2.54
C ASP A 486 11.64 -10.91 2.25
N ARG A 487 11.11 -10.37 1.16
CA ARG A 487 11.26 -8.98 0.74
C ARG A 487 9.90 -8.42 0.34
N ILE A 488 9.63 -7.20 0.78
CA ILE A 488 8.49 -6.43 0.30
C ILE A 488 8.99 -5.10 -0.24
N HIS A 489 8.56 -4.75 -1.45
CA HIS A 489 8.81 -3.45 -2.07
C HIS A 489 7.47 -2.83 -2.41
N LEU A 490 7.24 -1.59 -1.97
CA LEU A 490 5.96 -0.89 -2.19
C LEU A 490 6.10 0.37 -3.04
N SER A 491 7.29 0.66 -3.59
CA SER A 491 7.59 1.95 -4.24
C SER A 491 7.00 3.13 -3.41
N ASN A 492 6.27 4.04 -4.04
CA ASN A 492 5.55 5.15 -3.44
C ASN A 492 4.05 4.87 -3.20
N VAL A 493 3.61 3.62 -3.33
CA VAL A 493 2.20 3.23 -3.11
C VAL A 493 1.65 3.69 -1.74
N PRO A 494 2.43 3.70 -0.63
CA PRO A 494 1.95 4.23 0.66
C PRO A 494 1.34 5.64 0.58
N ASP A 495 1.83 6.50 -0.31
CA ASP A 495 1.32 7.87 -0.49
C ASP A 495 -0.17 7.92 -0.86
N TYR A 496 -0.69 6.83 -1.43
CA TYR A 496 -2.05 6.74 -1.98
C TYR A 496 -3.02 5.97 -1.11
N VAL A 497 -2.54 5.25 -0.10
CA VAL A 497 -3.34 4.29 0.67
C VAL A 497 -3.33 4.56 2.18
N GLY A 498 -2.90 5.74 2.60
CA GLY A 498 -2.85 6.12 4.02
C GLY A 498 -1.48 5.94 4.70
N GLY A 499 -0.41 6.01 3.92
CA GLY A 499 0.97 6.05 4.40
C GLY A 499 1.37 4.85 5.25
N HIS A 500 2.01 5.12 6.38
CA HIS A 500 2.48 4.06 7.26
C HIS A 500 1.40 3.30 8.02
N LEU A 501 0.23 3.91 8.23
CA LEU A 501 -0.86 3.21 8.90
C LEU A 501 -1.27 1.98 8.09
N SER A 502 -1.41 2.09 6.77
CA SER A 502 -1.70 0.93 5.91
C SER A 502 -0.48 0.04 5.71
N THR A 503 0.71 0.62 5.53
CA THR A 503 1.96 -0.14 5.36
C THR A 503 2.18 -1.12 6.52
N PHE A 504 2.05 -0.65 7.76
CA PHE A 504 2.31 -1.47 8.95
C PHE A 504 1.14 -2.37 9.31
N LEU A 505 -0.09 -2.02 8.91
CA LEU A 505 -1.27 -2.84 9.15
C LEU A 505 -1.43 -3.98 8.15
N PHE A 506 -0.97 -3.82 6.91
CA PHE A 506 -1.21 -4.78 5.82
C PHE A 506 0.07 -5.43 5.29
N ALA A 507 1.10 -4.64 4.97
CA ALA A 507 2.31 -5.18 4.36
C ALA A 507 3.26 -5.83 5.39
N MET A 508 3.47 -5.20 6.55
CA MET A 508 4.32 -5.80 7.58
C MET A 508 3.83 -7.20 8.01
N PRO A 509 2.52 -7.46 8.26
CA PRO A 509 2.05 -8.80 8.62
C PRO A 509 2.32 -9.92 7.61
N ILE A 510 2.47 -9.60 6.32
CA ILE A 510 2.88 -10.56 5.29
C ILE A 510 4.40 -10.58 5.07
N LEU A 511 5.17 -9.80 5.82
CA LEU A 511 6.64 -9.90 5.88
C LEU A 511 7.03 -11.00 6.88
N ARG A 512 7.91 -11.91 6.45
CA ARG A 512 8.46 -12.95 7.31
C ARG A 512 9.07 -12.32 8.57
N ARG A 513 8.73 -12.86 9.74
CA ARG A 513 9.32 -12.44 11.02
C ARG A 513 10.73 -13.03 11.18
N SER A 514 11.68 -12.41 10.50
CA SER A 514 13.11 -12.74 10.54
C SER A 514 13.93 -11.45 10.50
N PHE A 515 15.10 -11.45 11.13
CA PHE A 515 16.07 -10.34 11.04
C PHE A 515 16.59 -10.11 9.62
N ALA A 516 16.53 -11.14 8.78
CA ALA A 516 16.94 -11.05 7.39
C ALA A 516 15.87 -10.45 6.47
N ALA A 517 14.61 -10.38 6.91
CA ALA A 517 13.48 -9.92 6.11
C ALA A 517 13.24 -8.41 6.29
N HIS A 518 12.95 -7.70 5.21
CA HIS A 518 12.65 -6.27 5.27
C HIS A 518 11.62 -5.83 4.23
N LEU A 519 10.95 -4.73 4.55
CA LEU A 519 10.06 -3.99 3.67
C LEU A 519 10.72 -2.66 3.30
N LYS A 520 10.65 -2.23 2.03
CA LYS A 520 11.11 -0.90 1.62
C LYS A 520 10.04 -0.12 0.85
N ALA A 521 9.97 1.18 1.10
CA ALA A 521 9.08 2.12 0.43
C ALA A 521 9.68 3.53 0.43
N ASN A 522 9.26 4.39 -0.50
CA ASN A 522 9.61 5.80 -0.56
C ASN A 522 8.33 6.67 -0.58
N CYS A 523 8.52 7.99 -0.53
CA CYS A 523 7.48 9.00 -0.68
C CYS A 523 7.87 9.88 -1.85
N LEU A 524 7.11 9.84 -2.94
CA LEU A 524 7.39 10.59 -4.17
C LEU A 524 6.33 11.65 -4.44
N ARG A 525 5.09 11.46 -3.98
CA ARG A 525 4.00 12.38 -4.31
C ARG A 525 4.18 13.75 -3.64
N ASN A 526 4.51 13.72 -2.35
CA ASN A 526 4.59 14.88 -1.48
C ASN A 526 5.89 14.85 -0.66
N SER A 527 6.96 14.41 -1.31
CA SER A 527 8.29 14.20 -0.72
C SER A 527 8.85 15.47 -0.06
N ASP A 528 8.51 16.64 -0.58
CA ASP A 528 8.93 17.94 -0.07
C ASP A 528 8.13 18.44 1.15
N SER A 529 7.07 17.72 1.53
CA SER A 529 6.27 18.06 2.71
C SER A 529 6.93 17.57 4.01
N PHE A 530 7.83 16.59 3.92
CA PHE A 530 8.46 15.93 5.06
C PHE A 530 9.98 16.04 4.99
N SER A 531 10.57 16.52 6.07
CA SER A 531 12.02 16.63 6.23
C SER A 531 12.64 15.30 6.68
N ASP A 532 11.88 14.44 7.37
CA ASP A 532 12.32 13.12 7.82
C ASP A 532 11.14 12.14 7.94
N VAL A 533 11.44 10.88 8.26
CA VAL A 533 10.42 9.83 8.37
C VAL A 533 9.57 10.00 9.64
N GLU A 534 10.07 10.64 10.70
CA GLU A 534 9.28 10.95 11.90
C GLU A 534 8.12 11.90 11.62
N GLU A 535 8.31 12.88 10.74
CA GLU A 535 7.24 13.74 10.28
C GLU A 535 6.20 12.99 9.44
N TYR A 536 6.65 12.01 8.64
CA TYR A 536 5.75 11.15 7.86
C TYR A 536 4.97 10.18 8.78
N PHE A 537 5.60 9.62 9.82
CA PHE A 537 4.92 8.85 10.89
C PHE A 537 3.90 9.71 11.65
N SER A 538 4.26 10.96 11.94
CA SER A 538 3.42 11.90 12.67
C SER A 538 2.15 12.24 11.89
N GLU A 539 2.23 12.41 10.57
CA GLU A 539 1.08 12.76 9.73
C GLU A 539 0.06 11.62 9.57
N TYR A 540 0.54 10.40 9.32
CA TYR A 540 -0.34 9.28 8.97
C TYR A 540 -0.80 8.43 10.17
N GLN A 541 0.00 8.35 11.25
CA GLN A 541 -0.29 7.47 12.39
C GLN A 541 -0.18 8.14 13.76
N LEU A 542 0.15 9.44 13.81
CA LEU A 542 0.41 10.19 15.04
C LEU A 542 1.51 9.54 15.90
N ILE A 543 2.59 9.09 15.27
CA ILE A 543 3.74 8.49 15.93
C ILE A 543 4.90 9.49 15.91
N PRO A 544 5.33 10.01 17.07
CA PRO A 544 6.30 11.11 17.13
C PRO A 544 7.77 10.66 17.33
N ASP A 545 8.00 9.37 17.62
CA ASP A 545 9.31 8.81 17.93
C ASP A 545 9.33 7.28 17.75
N GLU A 546 10.54 6.71 17.72
CA GLU A 546 10.75 5.27 17.53
C GLU A 546 10.19 4.40 18.66
N ASP A 547 10.17 4.89 19.91
CA ASP A 547 9.64 4.11 21.04
C ASP A 547 8.13 3.92 20.89
N THR A 548 7.43 4.99 20.49
CA THR A 548 6.01 4.93 20.15
C THR A 548 5.76 4.04 18.93
N LEU A 549 6.63 4.12 17.91
CA LEU A 549 6.58 3.22 16.75
C LEU A 549 6.67 1.76 17.18
N LYS A 550 7.74 1.41 17.91
CA LYS A 550 7.99 0.05 18.41
C LYS A 550 6.81 -0.47 19.21
N ALA A 551 6.27 0.34 20.13
CA ALA A 551 5.17 -0.06 21.01
C ALA A 551 3.83 -0.28 20.28
N LEU A 552 3.57 0.45 19.19
CA LEU A 552 2.30 0.36 18.45
C LEU A 552 2.33 -0.60 17.27
N THR A 553 3.52 -0.92 16.72
CA THR A 553 3.65 -1.63 15.44
C THR A 553 4.68 -2.76 15.44
N GLN A 554 5.61 -2.81 16.41
CA GLN A 554 6.82 -3.66 16.37
C GLN A 554 7.76 -3.41 15.19
N VAL A 555 7.66 -2.25 14.55
CA VAL A 555 8.51 -1.88 13.43
C VAL A 555 9.71 -1.07 13.91
N ALA A 556 10.87 -1.34 13.34
CA ALA A 556 12.05 -0.48 13.42
C ALA A 556 12.43 0.02 12.02
N VAL A 557 13.01 1.21 11.98
CA VAL A 557 13.59 1.78 10.76
C VAL A 557 15.04 1.33 10.68
N LEU A 558 15.36 0.50 9.70
CA LEU A 558 16.72 0.01 9.47
C LEU A 558 17.54 1.04 8.67
N GLN A 559 16.93 1.63 7.65
CA GLN A 559 17.53 2.66 6.82
C GLN A 559 16.52 3.78 6.64
N ARG A 560 16.98 5.02 6.82
CA ARG A 560 16.21 6.25 6.62
C ARG A 560 16.50 6.79 5.22
N GLY A 561 15.56 7.56 4.68
CA GLY A 561 15.78 8.30 3.44
C GLY A 561 17.02 9.19 3.51
N ASN A 562 17.64 9.45 2.37
CA ASN A 562 18.94 10.10 2.28
C ASN A 562 18.87 11.60 2.60
N PRO A 563 19.44 12.06 3.73
CA PRO A 563 19.38 13.47 4.13
C PRO A 563 20.18 14.41 3.22
N ALA A 564 21.03 13.86 2.33
CA ALA A 564 21.74 14.66 1.33
C ALA A 564 20.84 15.10 0.17
N TYR A 565 19.67 14.48 -0.01
CA TYR A 565 18.71 14.89 -1.05
C TYR A 565 17.80 16.02 -0.55
N PRO A 566 17.39 16.95 -1.44
CA PRO A 566 16.42 18.01 -1.09
C PRO A 566 15.10 17.47 -0.54
N CYS A 567 14.70 16.27 -0.97
CA CYS A 567 13.54 15.54 -0.49
C CYS A 567 14.02 14.19 0.07
N PRO A 568 14.40 14.07 1.34
CA PRO A 568 15.06 12.87 1.86
C PRO A 568 14.23 11.58 1.69
N LEU A 569 12.90 11.69 1.82
CA LEU A 569 12.00 10.55 1.69
C LEU A 569 11.72 10.11 0.24
N SER A 570 12.25 10.81 -0.78
CA SER A 570 12.22 10.29 -2.15
C SER A 570 13.14 9.07 -2.30
N ASP A 571 14.14 8.94 -1.43
CA ASP A 571 14.92 7.72 -1.29
C ASP A 571 14.22 6.68 -0.40
N TYR A 572 14.55 5.41 -0.61
CA TYR A 572 13.92 4.31 0.10
C TYR A 572 14.21 4.33 1.59
N THR A 573 13.13 4.22 2.37
CA THR A 573 13.20 3.87 3.78
C THR A 573 12.95 2.37 3.95
N ILE A 574 13.76 1.70 4.78
CA ILE A 574 13.71 0.26 5.03
C ILE A 574 13.19 0.00 6.44
N TYR A 575 12.19 -0.89 6.53
CA TYR A 575 11.49 -1.28 7.74
C TYR A 575 11.70 -2.77 8.04
N VAL A 576 11.90 -3.08 9.32
CA VAL A 576 12.09 -4.45 9.81
C VAL A 576 11.27 -4.69 11.08
N TRP A 577 11.10 -5.96 11.43
CA TRP A 577 10.55 -6.35 12.73
C TRP A 577 11.57 -6.14 13.85
N CYS A 578 11.17 -5.54 14.98
CA CYS A 578 12.06 -5.35 16.14
C CYS A 578 12.37 -6.66 16.89
N GLN A 579 11.48 -7.65 16.79
CA GLN A 579 11.57 -8.89 17.56
C GLN A 579 10.83 -10.03 16.83
N PRO A 580 11.26 -11.28 17.02
CA PRO A 580 10.62 -12.43 16.40
C PRO A 580 9.23 -12.73 16.98
N ASN A 581 9.01 -12.46 18.27
CA ASN A 581 7.72 -12.71 18.92
C ASN A 581 6.67 -11.68 18.50
N ILE A 582 5.50 -12.15 18.09
CA ILE A 582 4.36 -11.33 17.69
C ILE A 582 3.77 -10.53 18.85
N LYS A 583 3.78 -11.06 20.07
CA LYS A 583 3.22 -10.35 21.23
C LYS A 583 4.28 -9.56 21.96
N HIS A 584 3.97 -8.30 22.27
CA HIS A 584 4.75 -7.52 23.21
C HIS A 584 4.66 -8.11 24.62
N GLY A 585 5.75 -7.99 25.37
CA GLY A 585 5.64 -7.96 26.82
C GLY A 585 4.84 -6.73 27.25
N PHE A 586 4.02 -6.85 28.30
CA PHE A 586 3.14 -5.77 28.75
C PHE A 586 3.89 -4.45 29.05
N SER A 587 5.15 -4.54 29.51
CA SER A 587 6.02 -3.38 29.76
C SER A 587 6.45 -2.64 28.49
N CYS A 588 6.34 -3.26 27.32
CA CYS A 588 6.69 -2.68 26.03
C CYS A 588 5.49 -1.98 25.37
N LEU A 589 4.29 -2.07 25.95
CA LEU A 589 3.10 -1.38 25.46
C LEU A 589 3.12 0.09 25.86
N LEU A 590 2.46 0.94 25.07
CA LEU A 590 2.22 2.30 25.50
C LEU A 590 1.44 2.33 26.83
N PRO A 591 1.78 3.26 27.74
CA PRO A 591 0.96 3.44 28.93
C PRO A 591 -0.50 3.73 28.57
N ARG A 592 -1.47 3.11 29.25
CA ARG A 592 -2.91 3.24 28.97
C ARG A 592 -3.36 4.68 28.69
N LYS A 593 -2.90 5.67 29.48
CA LYS A 593 -3.24 7.09 29.25
C LYS A 593 -2.71 7.60 27.90
N ALA A 594 -1.46 7.27 27.56
CA ALA A 594 -0.85 7.61 26.28
C ALA A 594 -1.53 6.88 25.11
N PHE A 595 -1.82 5.59 25.27
CA PHE A 595 -2.58 4.80 24.31
C PHE A 595 -3.96 5.42 24.04
N THR A 596 -4.72 5.74 25.09
CA THR A 596 -6.05 6.37 24.97
C THR A 596 -5.97 7.74 24.28
N LYS A 597 -4.98 8.58 24.64
CA LYS A 597 -4.74 9.87 23.97
C LYS A 597 -4.46 9.67 22.47
N TRP A 598 -3.56 8.74 22.14
CA TRP A 598 -3.18 8.43 20.77
C TRP A 598 -4.38 7.93 19.95
N PHE A 599 -5.14 6.97 20.47
CA PHE A 599 -6.29 6.40 19.75
C PHE A 599 -7.35 7.47 19.45
N TYR A 600 -7.68 8.32 20.42
CA TYR A 600 -8.60 9.45 20.18
C TYR A 600 -8.05 10.48 19.20
N GLY A 601 -6.74 10.78 19.29
CA GLY A 601 -6.08 11.64 18.31
C GLY A 601 -6.23 11.08 16.89
N LEU A 602 -5.95 9.79 16.72
CA LEU A 602 -6.03 9.10 15.42
C LEU A 602 -7.47 9.08 14.90
N PHE A 603 -8.45 8.83 15.78
CA PHE A 603 -9.86 8.94 15.44
C PHE A 603 -10.20 10.34 14.88
N PHE A 604 -9.84 11.42 15.58
CA PHE A 604 -10.15 12.78 15.11
C PHE A 604 -9.39 13.15 13.84
N ARG A 605 -8.16 12.66 13.69
CA ARG A 605 -7.34 12.81 12.48
C ARG A 605 -8.00 12.18 11.26
N LEU A 606 -8.64 11.04 11.43
CA LEU A 606 -9.43 10.43 10.36
C LEU A 606 -10.74 11.20 10.19
N ALA A 607 -11.48 11.44 11.28
CA ALA A 607 -12.83 12.01 11.25
C ALA A 607 -12.91 13.40 10.62
N LEU A 608 -11.90 14.25 10.82
CA LEU A 608 -11.95 15.66 10.45
C LEU A 608 -10.98 15.95 9.30
N PRO A 609 -11.45 16.59 8.21
CA PRO A 609 -10.58 16.96 7.10
C PRO A 609 -9.63 18.09 7.51
N TYR A 610 -8.51 18.18 6.80
CA TYR A 610 -7.64 19.35 6.85
C TYR A 610 -8.05 20.38 5.82
N GLU A 611 -7.69 21.63 6.11
CA GLU A 611 -7.59 22.64 5.07
C GLU A 611 -6.45 22.26 4.12
N GLN A 612 -6.78 22.09 2.84
CA GLN A 612 -5.84 21.77 1.78
C GLN A 612 -5.97 22.81 0.66
N ASP A 613 -4.84 23.30 0.16
CA ASP A 613 -4.82 24.09 -1.07
C ASP A 613 -5.04 23.15 -2.26
N LEU A 614 -6.25 23.18 -2.81
CA LEU A 614 -6.65 22.34 -3.95
C LEU A 614 -6.04 22.82 -5.27
N LEU A 615 -5.44 24.02 -5.33
CA LEU A 615 -4.78 24.54 -6.52
C LEU A 615 -3.38 23.95 -6.70
N GLN A 616 -2.76 23.45 -5.63
CA GLN A 616 -1.43 22.86 -5.66
C GLN A 616 -1.51 21.34 -5.50
N ASN A 617 -1.86 20.63 -6.57
CA ASN A 617 -2.09 19.18 -6.56
C ASN A 617 -0.91 18.36 -5.98
N SER A 618 0.33 18.75 -6.27
CA SER A 618 1.54 18.10 -5.73
C SER A 618 1.76 18.30 -4.22
N LYS A 619 1.08 19.28 -3.62
CA LYS A 619 1.12 19.55 -2.17
C LYS A 619 0.00 18.86 -1.40
N ILE A 620 -0.90 18.15 -2.07
CA ILE A 620 -2.01 17.47 -1.42
C ILE A 620 -1.49 16.20 -0.75
N ILE A 621 -1.65 16.13 0.57
CA ILE A 621 -1.36 14.93 1.36
C ILE A 621 -2.65 14.12 1.39
N PHE A 622 -2.64 12.95 0.78
CA PHE A 622 -3.83 12.11 0.72
C PHE A 622 -4.14 11.48 2.07
N SER A 623 -5.41 11.51 2.45
CA SER A 623 -5.92 10.81 3.64
C SER A 623 -7.15 9.99 3.23
N PRO A 624 -6.92 8.91 2.47
CA PRO A 624 -8.00 8.19 1.79
C PRO A 624 -8.77 7.30 2.74
N LEU A 625 -8.22 6.94 3.91
CA LEU A 625 -8.81 5.94 4.81
C LEU A 625 -10.13 6.41 5.42
N ASN A 626 -11.10 5.51 5.50
CA ASN A 626 -12.32 5.70 6.29
C ASN A 626 -12.22 5.00 7.66
N PHE A 627 -13.28 5.03 8.47
CA PHE A 627 -13.22 4.50 9.84
C PHE A 627 -13.06 2.99 9.94
N THR A 628 -13.27 2.21 8.87
CA THR A 628 -13.04 0.76 8.89
C THR A 628 -11.58 0.42 9.28
N ILE A 629 -10.63 1.34 9.03
CA ILE A 629 -9.23 1.16 9.42
C ILE A 629 -9.06 1.06 10.93
N LEU A 630 -9.86 1.76 11.73
CA LEU A 630 -9.75 1.73 13.20
C LEU A 630 -10.17 0.36 13.76
N LEU A 631 -11.15 -0.29 13.15
CA LEU A 631 -11.64 -1.62 13.57
C LEU A 631 -10.60 -2.70 13.21
N ARG A 632 -9.96 -2.58 12.04
CA ARG A 632 -8.81 -3.42 11.66
C ARG A 632 -7.61 -3.19 12.59
N LEU A 633 -7.34 -1.93 12.94
CA LEU A 633 -6.27 -1.55 13.87
C LEU A 633 -6.51 -2.10 15.27
N ILE A 634 -7.74 -2.10 15.79
CA ILE A 634 -8.09 -2.76 17.06
C ILE A 634 -7.72 -4.25 17.02
N THR A 635 -8.06 -4.93 15.92
CA THR A 635 -7.72 -6.36 15.75
C THR A 635 -6.20 -6.57 15.75
N HIS A 636 -5.45 -5.70 15.08
CA HIS A 636 -4.00 -5.75 15.03
C HIS A 636 -3.35 -5.46 16.40
N LEU A 637 -3.79 -4.42 17.11
CA LEU A 637 -3.30 -4.09 18.45
C LEU A 637 -3.52 -5.24 19.44
N HIS A 638 -4.64 -5.96 19.33
CA HIS A 638 -4.86 -7.17 20.12
C HIS A 638 -3.84 -8.28 19.82
N ILE A 639 -3.52 -8.50 18.54
CA ILE A 639 -2.48 -9.45 18.13
C ILE A 639 -1.12 -9.06 18.73
N LEU A 640 -0.81 -7.76 18.79
CA LEU A 640 0.41 -7.23 19.42
C LEU A 640 0.41 -7.32 20.95
N GLY A 641 -0.73 -7.61 21.58
CA GLY A 641 -0.84 -7.84 23.02
C GLY A 641 -1.51 -6.71 23.82
N TYR A 642 -2.09 -5.69 23.16
CA TYR A 642 -2.88 -4.67 23.87
C TYR A 642 -4.12 -5.29 24.52
N PRO A 643 -4.43 -4.98 25.81
CA PRO A 643 -5.59 -5.56 26.48
C PRO A 643 -6.91 -5.16 25.80
N SER A 644 -7.77 -6.15 25.50
CA SER A 644 -9.09 -5.93 24.88
C SER A 644 -9.94 -4.86 25.58
N HIS A 645 -9.92 -4.80 26.91
CA HIS A 645 -10.67 -3.80 27.65
C HIS A 645 -10.19 -2.35 27.43
N TRP A 646 -8.92 -2.12 27.04
CA TRP A 646 -8.47 -0.77 26.67
C TRP A 646 -9.07 -0.33 25.34
N MET A 647 -9.17 -1.26 24.39
CA MET A 647 -9.72 -1.01 23.05
C MET A 647 -11.24 -0.90 23.09
N SER A 648 -11.93 -1.75 23.86
CA SER A 648 -13.38 -1.63 24.05
C SER A 648 -13.75 -0.29 24.70
N ASP A 649 -12.98 0.16 25.71
CA ASP A 649 -13.27 1.41 26.40
C ASP A 649 -13.16 2.63 25.47
N VAL A 650 -12.12 2.71 24.63
CA VAL A 650 -11.99 3.84 23.68
C VAL A 650 -13.05 3.81 22.59
N LEU A 651 -13.39 2.63 22.06
CA LEU A 651 -14.44 2.50 21.05
C LEU A 651 -15.82 2.86 21.61
N ASN A 652 -16.16 2.35 22.80
CA ASN A 652 -17.41 2.63 23.48
C ASN A 652 -17.56 4.14 23.78
N ASN A 653 -16.49 4.80 24.24
CA ASN A 653 -16.52 6.23 24.49
C ASN A 653 -16.74 7.07 23.22
N ILE A 654 -16.26 6.61 22.05
CA ILE A 654 -16.54 7.26 20.77
C ILE A 654 -18.01 7.08 20.39
N ILE A 655 -18.54 5.87 20.49
CA ILE A 655 -19.94 5.55 20.15
C ILE A 655 -20.92 6.28 21.07
N GLU A 656 -20.62 6.37 22.36
CA GLU A 656 -21.50 7.02 23.35
C GLU A 656 -21.28 8.54 23.47
N SER A 657 -20.37 9.12 22.67
CA SER A 657 -19.96 10.52 22.78
C SER A 657 -19.54 10.91 24.20
N LYS A 658 -18.67 10.10 24.81
CA LYS A 658 -18.07 10.31 26.15
C LYS A 658 -16.57 10.59 26.09
N VAL A 659 -16.02 10.86 24.91
CA VAL A 659 -14.58 11.13 24.73
C VAL A 659 -14.16 12.36 25.55
N THR A 660 -13.30 12.13 26.52
CA THR A 660 -12.60 13.17 27.29
C THR A 660 -11.10 12.95 27.14
N THR A 661 -10.40 13.93 26.58
CA THR A 661 -9.01 13.74 26.15
C THR A 661 -8.17 15.02 26.20
N THR A 662 -6.86 14.83 26.26
CA THR A 662 -5.83 15.87 26.10
C THR A 662 -5.36 16.00 24.64
N ALA A 663 -5.79 15.11 23.74
CA ALA A 663 -5.55 15.23 22.31
C ALA A 663 -6.45 16.31 21.67
N ARG A 664 -6.10 16.78 20.48
CA ARG A 664 -6.94 17.68 19.67
C ARG A 664 -7.00 17.20 18.24
N PRO A 665 -8.08 17.54 17.51
CA PRO A 665 -8.07 17.45 16.06
C PRO A 665 -6.82 18.11 15.49
N PRO A 666 -6.24 17.55 14.42
CA PRO A 666 -5.09 18.13 13.76
C PRO A 666 -5.27 19.61 13.41
N ARG A 667 -4.19 20.39 13.48
CA ARG A 667 -4.21 21.85 13.24
C ARG A 667 -3.12 22.32 12.27
N THR A 668 -2.24 21.42 11.86
CA THR A 668 -1.07 21.67 11.02
C THR A 668 -1.01 20.64 9.91
N LYS A 669 -0.43 21.02 8.77
CA LYS A 669 -0.21 20.16 7.62
C LYS A 669 1.26 20.29 7.15
N PRO A 670 2.01 19.18 7.10
CA PRO A 670 1.73 17.94 7.84
C PRO A 670 1.82 18.14 9.35
N MET A 671 1.29 17.21 10.13
CA MET A 671 1.53 17.15 11.56
C MET A 671 2.99 16.78 11.84
N ARG A 672 3.64 17.53 12.73
CA ARG A 672 5.02 17.28 13.15
C ARG A 672 5.08 16.49 14.47
N PRO A 673 6.22 15.86 14.81
CA PRO A 673 6.39 15.16 16.09
C PRO A 673 6.05 16.02 17.32
N ALA A 674 6.35 17.31 17.28
CA ALA A 674 6.02 18.26 18.34
C ALA A 674 4.49 18.46 18.50
N ASP A 675 3.74 18.48 17.40
CA ASP A 675 2.28 18.62 17.41
C ASP A 675 1.62 17.39 18.05
N VAL A 676 2.12 16.19 17.71
CA VAL A 676 1.66 14.91 18.25
C VAL A 676 1.95 14.80 19.76
N ARG A 677 3.14 15.19 20.21
CA ARG A 677 3.53 15.16 21.63
C ARG A 677 2.71 16.12 22.48
N ARG A 678 2.26 17.23 21.91
CA ARG A 678 1.56 18.29 22.64
C ARG A 678 0.38 17.75 23.45
N GLU A 679 0.28 18.21 24.70
CA GLU A 679 -0.86 17.93 25.56
C GLU A 679 -1.67 19.20 25.76
N TYR A 680 -2.98 19.08 25.65
CA TYR A 680 -3.90 20.16 25.96
C TYR A 680 -4.62 19.87 27.26
N ARG A 681 -5.26 20.90 27.84
CA ARG A 681 -6.17 20.73 28.98
C ARG A 681 -7.19 19.63 28.63
N SER A 682 -7.42 18.70 29.55
CA SER A 682 -8.44 17.68 29.38
C SER A 682 -9.80 18.34 29.09
N CYS A 683 -10.42 17.96 27.98
CA CYS A 683 -11.74 18.46 27.62
C CYS A 683 -12.59 17.34 27.00
N HIS A 684 -13.89 17.49 27.14
CA HIS A 684 -14.83 16.69 26.38
C HIS A 684 -14.79 17.12 24.90
N LEU A 685 -14.67 16.15 23.99
CA LEU A 685 -14.78 16.37 22.55
C LEU A 685 -15.97 15.58 22.02
N CYS A 686 -16.89 16.27 21.34
CA CYS A 686 -18.10 15.67 20.83
C CYS A 686 -17.78 14.70 19.67
N THR A 687 -18.30 13.48 19.76
CA THR A 687 -18.22 12.47 18.67
C THR A 687 -19.60 12.06 18.17
N ALA A 688 -20.67 12.71 18.64
CA ALA A 688 -22.04 12.43 18.23
C ALA A 688 -22.26 12.36 16.69
N PRO A 689 -21.63 13.21 15.85
CA PRO A 689 -21.78 13.10 14.39
C PRO A 689 -21.32 11.77 13.79
N PHE A 690 -20.41 11.05 14.46
CA PHE A 690 -19.81 9.81 13.99
C PHE A 690 -20.31 8.59 14.76
N ALA A 691 -21.14 8.79 15.80
CA ALA A 691 -21.56 7.73 16.72
C ALA A 691 -22.31 6.60 16.01
N GLN A 692 -23.26 6.94 15.12
CA GLN A 692 -24.05 5.96 14.37
C GLN A 692 -23.18 5.17 13.37
N GLU A 693 -22.33 5.86 12.60
CA GLU A 693 -21.40 5.20 11.69
C GLU A 693 -20.47 4.23 12.44
N MET A 694 -19.88 4.68 13.56
CA MET A 694 -19.01 3.84 14.38
C MET A 694 -19.75 2.65 15.01
N ALA A 695 -21.00 2.83 15.44
CA ALA A 695 -21.81 1.75 16.00
C ALA A 695 -22.17 0.69 14.94
N THR A 696 -22.56 1.13 13.74
CA THR A 696 -22.84 0.25 12.59
C THR A 696 -21.58 -0.51 12.18
N LEU A 697 -20.46 0.18 12.01
CA LEU A 697 -19.18 -0.46 11.68
C LEU A 697 -18.73 -1.42 12.79
N ALA A 698 -18.87 -1.06 14.06
CA ALA A 698 -18.55 -1.96 15.17
C ALA A 698 -19.38 -3.24 15.11
N ARG A 699 -20.69 -3.16 14.81
CA ARG A 699 -21.54 -4.33 14.62
C ARG A 699 -21.08 -5.21 13.46
N LEU A 700 -20.78 -4.62 12.30
CA LEU A 700 -20.31 -5.36 11.13
C LEU A 700 -18.96 -6.07 11.39
N PHE A 701 -18.10 -5.46 12.20
CA PHE A 701 -16.81 -6.03 12.58
C PHE A 701 -16.85 -6.92 13.82
N GLU A 702 -17.99 -7.04 14.52
CA GLU A 702 -18.10 -7.70 15.84
C GLU A 702 -17.45 -9.10 15.88
N PRO A 703 -17.63 -9.99 14.88
CA PRO A 703 -16.97 -11.30 14.89
C PRO A 703 -15.43 -11.24 14.90
N LEU A 704 -14.86 -10.14 14.43
CA LEU A 704 -13.41 -9.91 14.34
C LEU A 704 -12.86 -9.17 15.56
N LEU A 705 -13.72 -8.48 16.32
CA LEU A 705 -13.29 -7.71 17.48
C LEU A 705 -12.85 -8.63 18.63
N PRO A 706 -11.83 -8.23 19.40
CA PRO A 706 -11.32 -9.03 20.53
C PRO A 706 -12.18 -8.86 21.80
N PHE A 707 -13.42 -8.38 21.66
CA PHE A 707 -14.39 -8.17 22.71
C PHE A 707 -15.82 -8.16 22.15
N SER A 708 -16.80 -8.48 22.97
CA SER A 708 -18.22 -8.33 22.68
C SER A 708 -18.67 -6.88 22.87
N LEU A 709 -19.63 -6.44 22.05
CA LEU A 709 -20.18 -5.09 22.18
C LEU A 709 -21.20 -5.04 23.33
N THR A 710 -21.03 -4.07 24.24
CA THR A 710 -21.86 -3.96 25.46
C THR A 710 -22.62 -2.65 25.57
N VAL A 711 -22.52 -1.75 24.59
CA VAL A 711 -23.19 -0.44 24.63
C VAL A 711 -24.59 -0.52 24.05
N ALA A 712 -25.51 0.28 24.59
CA ALA A 712 -26.93 0.23 24.22
C ALA A 712 -27.22 0.74 22.80
N ASN A 713 -26.34 1.56 22.24
CA ASN A 713 -26.52 2.23 20.94
C ASN A 713 -25.99 1.43 19.74
N ILE A 714 -25.78 0.12 19.88
CA ILE A 714 -25.36 -0.73 18.74
C ILE A 714 -26.61 -1.20 17.99
N PRO A 715 -26.73 -0.94 16.68
CA PRO A 715 -27.85 -1.43 15.88
C PRO A 715 -27.85 -2.97 15.83
N GLN A 716 -29.02 -3.59 15.64
CA GLN A 716 -29.06 -5.02 15.32
C GLN A 716 -28.55 -5.25 13.90
N GLU A 717 -27.98 -6.41 13.63
CA GLU A 717 -27.51 -6.75 12.28
C GLU A 717 -28.64 -6.72 11.25
N SER A 718 -29.86 -7.12 11.65
CA SER A 718 -31.07 -7.04 10.82
C SER A 718 -31.51 -5.62 10.48
N ASP A 719 -30.99 -4.61 11.18
CA ASP A 719 -31.34 -3.20 10.97
C ASP A 719 -30.32 -2.46 10.10
N ILE A 720 -29.28 -3.16 9.62
CA ILE A 720 -28.26 -2.60 8.74
C ILE A 720 -28.62 -2.95 7.30
N TYR A 721 -28.85 -1.93 6.48
CA TYR A 721 -29.26 -2.07 5.08
C TYR A 721 -28.21 -1.47 4.14
N GLU A 722 -27.98 -2.15 3.03
CA GLU A 722 -27.14 -1.66 1.93
C GLU A 722 -28.03 -1.12 0.81
N TYR A 723 -27.78 0.12 0.40
CA TYR A 723 -28.53 0.77 -0.67
C TYR A 723 -27.61 1.10 -1.83
N HIS A 724 -28.02 0.71 -3.03
CA HIS A 724 -27.33 1.03 -4.28
C HIS A 724 -28.14 2.07 -5.05
N PHE A 725 -27.50 3.17 -5.40
CA PHE A 725 -28.09 4.23 -6.20
C PHE A 725 -27.23 4.46 -7.43
N SER A 726 -27.85 4.46 -8.62
CA SER A 726 -27.20 4.93 -9.83
C SER A 726 -27.36 6.44 -9.90
N ILE A 727 -26.25 7.17 -9.99
CA ILE A 727 -26.28 8.62 -10.21
C ILE A 727 -26.41 8.84 -11.73
N PRO A 728 -27.58 9.26 -12.26
CA PRO A 728 -27.74 9.49 -13.69
C PRO A 728 -26.78 10.59 -14.12
N SER A 729 -26.06 10.41 -15.22
CA SER A 729 -25.00 11.31 -15.75
C SER A 729 -23.60 11.18 -15.11
N TYR A 730 -23.44 10.46 -13.99
CA TYR A 730 -22.11 10.08 -13.53
C TYR A 730 -21.65 8.87 -14.35
N GLN A 731 -21.07 9.13 -15.52
CA GLN A 731 -20.23 8.13 -16.16
C GLN A 731 -18.95 8.10 -15.33
N SER A 732 -18.70 7.02 -14.59
CA SER A 732 -17.33 6.70 -14.24
C SER A 732 -16.57 6.76 -15.56
N PHE A 733 -15.66 7.70 -15.72
CA PHE A 733 -14.69 7.61 -16.79
C PHE A 733 -13.95 6.31 -16.48
N ILE A 734 -14.41 5.19 -17.04
CA ILE A 734 -13.66 3.96 -17.07
C ILE A 734 -12.35 4.44 -17.69
N PRO A 735 -11.22 4.42 -16.96
CA PRO A 735 -9.95 4.71 -17.57
C PRO A 735 -9.93 3.78 -18.76
N ARG A 736 -10.05 4.35 -19.97
CA ARG A 736 -9.93 3.53 -21.17
C ARG A 736 -8.62 2.78 -20.93
N PRO A 737 -8.54 1.46 -21.18
CA PRO A 737 -7.30 0.70 -21.11
C PRO A 737 -6.43 1.24 -22.21
N SER A 738 -6.01 2.46 -22.03
CA SER A 738 -5.65 3.34 -23.09
C SER A 738 -4.26 2.87 -23.47
N ASN A 739 -3.89 3.19 -24.69
CA ASN A 739 -2.67 2.89 -25.40
C ASN A 739 -3.13 3.11 -26.82
N LEU A 740 -2.31 3.74 -27.62
CA LEU A 740 -2.60 4.00 -29.00
C LEU A 740 -1.41 3.45 -29.78
N MET A 741 -1.61 2.31 -30.42
CA MET A 741 -0.54 1.55 -31.07
C MET A 741 -0.72 1.64 -32.58
N ARG A 742 0.00 2.50 -33.28
CA ARG A 742 -0.13 2.60 -34.74
C ARG A 742 1.15 2.24 -35.48
N HIS A 743 0.93 1.52 -36.58
CA HIS A 743 1.92 1.19 -37.59
C HIS A 743 1.88 2.20 -38.75
N HIS A 744 2.97 2.33 -39.50
CA HIS A 744 3.00 3.11 -40.75
C HIS A 744 2.46 2.28 -41.94
N ASN A 745 1.18 2.41 -42.28
CA ASN A 745 0.69 1.86 -43.54
C ASN A 745 1.01 2.79 -44.72
N CYS A 746 1.91 2.36 -45.60
CA CYS A 746 1.96 2.81 -47.00
C CYS A 746 0.77 2.20 -47.76
N ALA A 747 -0.44 2.67 -47.51
CA ALA A 747 -1.57 2.41 -48.40
C ALA A 747 -1.84 3.68 -49.21
N SER A 748 -1.33 3.68 -50.44
CA SER A 748 -1.73 4.60 -51.52
C SER A 748 -3.26 4.73 -51.56
N PRO A 749 -3.83 5.93 -51.40
CA PRO A 749 -5.15 6.20 -51.93
C PRO A 749 -4.97 6.28 -53.45
N THR A 750 -5.33 5.19 -54.13
CA THR A 750 -5.88 5.16 -55.48
C THR A 750 -5.66 6.43 -56.32
N ASN A 751 -4.76 6.30 -57.30
CA ASN A 751 -4.84 7.01 -58.56
C ASN A 751 -6.25 6.85 -59.16
N GLN A 752 -7.17 7.75 -58.83
CA GLN A 752 -8.36 8.01 -59.64
C GLN A 752 -8.88 9.42 -59.33
N ALA A 753 -9.04 10.18 -60.40
CA ALA A 753 -9.63 11.52 -60.49
C ALA A 753 -8.79 12.67 -59.91
N TYR A 754 -7.96 13.28 -60.76
CA TYR A 754 -8.04 14.71 -61.10
C TYR A 754 -7.13 15.00 -62.31
N ALA A 755 -7.54 14.48 -63.47
CA ALA A 755 -7.11 14.97 -64.77
C ALA A 755 -8.34 15.57 -65.46
N ALA A 756 -8.70 16.80 -65.10
CA ALA A 756 -9.46 17.73 -65.94
C ALA A 756 -9.77 19.02 -65.16
N SER A 757 -9.14 20.10 -65.59
CA SER A 757 -9.71 21.44 -65.79
C SER A 757 -8.78 22.53 -65.27
N GLY A 758 -7.96 23.04 -66.18
CA GLY A 758 -7.38 24.35 -66.03
C GLY A 758 -8.48 25.41 -66.11
N ARG A 759 -8.40 26.42 -65.25
CA ARG A 759 -8.80 27.79 -65.57
C ARG A 759 -8.15 28.75 -64.56
N LYS A 760 -7.37 29.67 -65.12
CA LYS A 760 -6.87 30.90 -64.50
C LYS A 760 -8.06 31.74 -64.02
N ALA A 761 -8.00 32.29 -62.81
CA ALA A 761 -8.68 33.54 -62.47
C ALA A 761 -7.88 34.31 -61.40
N ARG A 762 -7.82 35.62 -61.59
CA ARG A 762 -6.96 36.61 -60.95
C ARG A 762 -7.44 37.02 -59.54
N ILE A 763 -6.46 37.49 -58.77
CA ILE A 763 -6.46 38.28 -57.52
C ILE A 763 -7.50 39.45 -57.54
N PRO A 764 -7.96 39.98 -56.38
CA PRO A 764 -7.25 41.13 -55.79
C PRO A 764 -7.14 41.16 -54.26
N PHE A 765 -6.14 41.92 -53.83
CA PHE A 765 -5.70 42.28 -52.47
C PHE A 765 -6.53 43.43 -51.86
N MET A 766 -6.52 43.49 -50.50
CA MET A 766 -6.70 44.65 -49.58
C MET A 766 -8.12 45.21 -49.30
N PRO A 767 -8.37 45.91 -48.15
CA PRO A 767 -7.49 46.25 -47.01
C PRO A 767 -8.06 46.03 -45.59
N SER A 768 -7.17 46.20 -44.61
CA SER A 768 -7.38 46.34 -43.16
C SER A 768 -8.37 47.45 -42.76
N LEU A 769 -9.17 47.20 -41.71
CA LEU A 769 -9.88 48.23 -40.96
C LEU A 769 -9.59 48.07 -39.46
N HIS A 770 -8.87 49.05 -38.92
CA HIS A 770 -8.78 49.36 -37.50
C HIS A 770 -10.14 49.84 -36.98
N GLY A 771 -10.55 49.35 -35.81
CA GLY A 771 -11.69 49.88 -35.06
C GLY A 771 -11.48 49.60 -33.57
N SER A 772 -10.94 50.58 -32.84
CA SER A 772 -10.83 50.57 -31.39
C SER A 772 -12.22 50.69 -30.74
N LEU A 773 -12.50 49.90 -29.71
CA LEU A 773 -13.51 50.23 -28.71
C LEU A 773 -13.01 49.79 -27.32
N ARG A 774 -12.61 50.79 -26.52
CA ARG A 774 -12.43 50.69 -25.07
C ARG A 774 -13.79 50.87 -24.38
N ALA A 775 -14.17 49.95 -23.50
CA ALA A 775 -15.01 50.18 -22.31
C ALA A 775 -14.85 48.97 -21.36
N ARG A 776 -14.12 49.10 -20.26
CA ARG A 776 -14.58 49.41 -18.87
C ARG A 776 -15.28 48.23 -18.14
N ASN A 777 -14.54 47.72 -17.15
CA ASN A 777 -14.93 47.13 -15.86
C ASN A 777 -16.42 46.94 -15.53
N GLY A 778 -16.75 45.72 -15.09
CA GLY A 778 -17.91 45.45 -14.24
C GLY A 778 -18.33 43.97 -14.27
N TYR A 779 -18.54 43.39 -13.09
CA TYR A 779 -19.18 42.09 -12.80
C TYR A 779 -18.28 40.86 -12.58
N PHE A 780 -17.51 40.92 -11.49
CA PHE A 780 -17.34 39.81 -10.56
C PHE A 780 -18.64 39.65 -9.75
N GLY A 781 -19.22 38.45 -9.69
CA GLY A 781 -20.27 38.10 -8.73
C GLY A 781 -21.53 37.45 -9.31
N SER A 782 -21.42 36.21 -9.80
CA SER A 782 -22.58 35.32 -10.00
C SER A 782 -22.17 33.90 -10.44
N PHE A 783 -21.35 33.20 -9.65
CA PHE A 783 -21.17 31.74 -9.78
C PHE A 783 -21.03 31.05 -8.41
N ILE A 784 -21.71 31.58 -7.39
CA ILE A 784 -21.98 30.90 -6.12
C ILE A 784 -23.47 31.11 -5.84
N ARG A 785 -24.31 30.21 -6.36
CA ARG A 785 -25.71 29.93 -5.96
C ARG A 785 -26.32 28.91 -6.92
N ALA A 786 -25.85 27.66 -6.84
CA ALA A 786 -26.51 26.51 -7.48
C ALA A 786 -26.24 25.20 -6.72
N SER A 787 -26.18 25.24 -5.39
CA SER A 787 -26.04 24.04 -4.54
C SER A 787 -26.88 24.10 -3.25
N ALA A 788 -27.99 24.84 -3.27
CA ALA A 788 -28.94 24.89 -2.16
C ALA A 788 -30.38 24.99 -2.69
N ALA A 789 -30.84 23.92 -3.36
CA ALA A 789 -32.23 23.79 -3.79
C ALA A 789 -32.61 22.33 -4.11
N ILE A 790 -32.29 21.38 -3.21
CA ILE A 790 -32.98 20.08 -3.15
C ILE A 790 -33.06 19.68 -1.68
N PHE A 791 -33.91 20.35 -0.91
CA PHE A 791 -34.53 19.83 0.31
C PHE A 791 -35.70 20.76 0.64
N LEU A 792 -36.88 20.17 0.83
CA LEU A 792 -38.18 20.76 1.20
C LEU A 792 -39.09 21.18 0.04
N ASP A 793 -39.90 20.24 -0.44
CA ASP A 793 -41.34 20.49 -0.57
C ASP A 793 -42.12 19.22 -0.25
N CYS A 794 -42.90 19.28 0.85
CA CYS A 794 -44.06 18.46 1.25
C CYS A 794 -44.13 18.37 2.78
N GLY A 795 -44.99 19.20 3.39
CA GLY A 795 -45.38 19.04 4.80
C GLY A 795 -45.81 20.33 5.49
N GLN A 796 -46.96 20.88 5.08
CA GLN A 796 -47.66 21.91 5.83
C GLN A 796 -48.11 21.38 7.21
N HIS A 797 -47.71 22.04 8.30
CA HIS A 797 -48.63 22.70 9.23
C HIS A 797 -47.90 23.29 10.46
N SER A 798 -48.20 24.57 10.70
CA SER A 798 -48.51 25.12 12.03
C SER A 798 -47.39 25.38 13.06
N THR A 799 -47.23 26.68 13.30
CA THR A 799 -46.98 27.37 14.60
C THR A 799 -45.56 27.48 15.17
N ARG A 800 -44.96 28.64 14.84
CA ARG A 800 -44.16 29.58 15.67
C ARG A 800 -43.86 29.18 17.14
N LYS A 801 -42.57 29.23 17.50
CA LYS A 801 -41.93 29.93 18.66
C LYS A 801 -40.39 29.71 18.57
N ARG A 802 -39.59 30.67 18.09
CA ARG A 802 -38.83 31.74 18.79
C ARG A 802 -37.82 31.28 19.87
N TYR A 803 -36.53 31.50 19.55
CA TYR A 803 -35.30 31.62 20.38
C TYR A 803 -34.87 30.36 21.15
N ILE A 804 -33.60 29.91 21.21
CA ILE A 804 -32.25 30.53 21.16
C ILE A 804 -31.31 29.59 20.40
#